data_AF-A0A504YI49-F1
#
_entry.id   AF-A0A504YI49-F1
#
_cell.length_a   1.000
_cell.length_b   1.000
_cell.length_c   1.000
_cell.angle_alpha   90.00
_cell.angle_beta   90.00
_cell.angle_gamma   90.00
#
_symmetry.space_group_name_H-M   'P 1'
#
loop_
_entity.id
_entity.type
_entity.pdbx_description
1 polymer ?
#
loop_
_entity_poly.entity_id
_entity_poly.type
_entity_poly.pdbx_seq_one_letter_code
_entity_poly.pdbx_strand_id
1 'polypeptide(L)'
;MNSREARMKCGSQVNKCIRRAPSTFESFGLVRATASVSRSDRNPQVNAPKKQRASAASPASLDSGRIAVRPQTTYSQFGFIFPLYLDYTSPTPVVKCADGKDRYCQDGPSTKIPCNQECLGGCDSNPNNCRACMSARDGNKCVSQCPPKEIVSRVDSRLQPNPNFKYTFHDICVKDCPAPFLKSNIHCVIECNLKSQIPVNGNCQQCPPSGCPEHCTEEQIFDVKPYVVDDQALDRLKNCIYYTGSIYISKESFELSKSWKPITDISKLWNLRSLKGMVGNIYMDLRGAPPELKNLTFLDNLENLVWESGETHTPMITILNGEHIELLGFRSLKDIKPPVYLINMTKLCYTSALLRAIPVRMTNVPTEKECAQRDAVCHSECLPEAGCWGPTADMCAHCCNQKAGEFCVSECTDRPGYYEVRRSQSVPLIKHPTGSGTCPTLPTETHLISGLTMDVTNGGRLPPRECSRCHEECQHTCYGPGPHECQGGCKHYQHNDTCVTVCPSTTYVEPGTNRCLPCHSTCLHSIISTEVRLCSGPGDHFGLGGCTACLTVLQKNDARQFQCLLRDCPLKHYIESHVPIDFIRKEQLDVSQETEKLAESKLSAAFMLRVCKPCHPYCEVCSANGTHSSICHNCLHWWFKSECVLQCPPGETYTPKETTTTLSPTPQNAVACRL
;
A
#
# COMPACT_ATOMS: atom_id res chain seq x y z
N MET A 1 -22.77 -43.98 28.24
CA MET A 1 -23.12 -43.59 29.63
C MET A 1 -23.57 -42.13 29.63
N ASN A 2 -24.60 -41.81 30.43
CA ASN A 2 -25.28 -40.53 30.70
C ASN A 2 -24.66 -39.23 30.11
N SER A 3 -25.35 -38.39 29.32
CA SER A 3 -26.66 -37.71 29.50
C SER A 3 -26.59 -36.42 30.33
N ARG A 4 -26.77 -35.26 29.67
CA ARG A 4 -27.94 -34.36 29.84
C ARG A 4 -27.90 -33.11 28.93
N GLU A 5 -29.04 -32.81 28.32
CA GLU A 5 -29.35 -31.50 27.71
C GLU A 5 -29.83 -30.49 28.77
N ALA A 6 -29.81 -29.20 28.44
CA ALA A 6 -30.82 -28.24 28.89
C ALA A 6 -30.94 -27.04 27.93
N ARG A 7 -32.16 -26.72 27.51
CA ARG A 7 -32.55 -25.56 26.67
C ARG A 7 -33.69 -24.80 27.37
N MET A 8 -33.80 -23.49 27.10
CA MET A 8 -34.99 -22.62 27.36
C MET A 8 -35.34 -22.35 28.85
N LYS A 9 -35.82 -21.16 29.24
CA LYS A 9 -37.06 -20.50 28.76
C LYS A 9 -37.08 -18.98 28.97
N CYS A 10 -37.94 -18.31 28.19
CA CYS A 10 -38.38 -16.93 28.39
C CYS A 10 -39.57 -16.83 29.38
N GLY A 11 -39.74 -15.64 29.95
CA GLY A 11 -41.02 -15.05 30.38
C GLY A 11 -40.81 -13.52 30.46
N SER A 12 -41.55 -12.60 29.86
CA SER A 12 -42.96 -12.44 29.46
C SER A 12 -43.61 -11.33 30.31
N GLN A 13 -44.39 -10.46 29.65
CA GLN A 13 -45.28 -9.40 30.20
C GLN A 13 -44.66 -8.05 30.65
N VAL A 14 -45.32 -6.88 30.51
CA VAL A 14 -46.40 -6.38 29.59
C VAL A 14 -46.60 -4.85 29.84
N ASN A 15 -46.84 -4.03 28.79
CA ASN A 15 -47.32 -2.62 28.85
C ASN A 15 -46.40 -1.59 29.59
N LYS A 16 -46.49 -0.25 29.44
CA LYS A 16 -47.51 0.65 28.86
C LYS A 16 -46.87 2.00 28.45
N CYS A 17 -47.43 2.70 27.46
CA CYS A 17 -47.04 4.09 27.14
C CYS A 17 -47.49 5.09 28.23
N ILE A 18 -46.83 6.27 28.33
CA ILE A 18 -47.46 7.60 28.52
C ILE A 18 -46.42 8.75 28.40
N ARG A 19 -46.84 9.88 27.85
CA ARG A 19 -46.09 11.15 27.74
C ARG A 19 -46.06 11.90 29.09
N ARG A 20 -45.03 12.73 29.35
CA ARG A 20 -45.22 14.10 29.87
C ARG A 20 -43.93 14.93 29.83
N ALA A 21 -44.04 16.17 29.36
CA ALA A 21 -43.16 17.25 29.80
C ALA A 21 -43.58 17.72 31.21
N PRO A 22 -42.77 18.57 31.85
CA PRO A 22 -43.34 19.88 32.18
C PRO A 22 -42.44 21.08 31.85
N SER A 23 -43.11 22.22 31.80
CA SER A 23 -42.60 23.58 31.63
C SER A 23 -42.26 24.23 32.99
N THR A 24 -42.03 25.55 32.93
CA THR A 24 -41.89 26.56 34.01
C THR A 24 -40.47 26.77 34.55
N PHE A 25 -39.87 27.96 34.39
CA PHE A 25 -40.17 29.31 34.92
C PHE A 25 -39.57 29.48 36.33
N GLU A 26 -38.50 30.27 36.43
CA GLU A 26 -38.28 31.15 37.59
C GLU A 26 -37.37 32.32 37.21
N SER A 27 -37.53 33.42 37.93
CA SER A 27 -36.93 34.73 37.66
C SER A 27 -36.56 35.42 38.97
N PHE A 28 -35.91 36.60 38.87
CA PHE A 28 -35.47 37.54 39.92
C PHE A 28 -34.00 37.48 40.37
N GLY A 29 -33.43 38.68 40.51
CA GLY A 29 -32.04 38.92 40.93
C GLY A 29 -31.52 40.31 40.59
N LEU A 30 -32.20 41.39 41.04
CA LEU A 30 -31.62 42.74 41.02
C LEU A 30 -30.35 42.80 41.90
N VAL A 31 -29.43 43.72 41.64
CA VAL A 31 -29.13 44.86 42.56
C VAL A 31 -28.08 45.85 42.00
N ARG A 32 -28.49 47.13 42.04
CA ARG A 32 -27.73 48.41 42.12
C ARG A 32 -26.61 48.78 41.13
N ALA A 33 -26.87 49.90 40.46
CA ALA A 33 -25.87 50.86 39.97
C ALA A 33 -25.15 51.62 41.09
N THR A 34 -24.01 52.22 40.75
CA THR A 34 -23.59 53.56 41.24
C THR A 34 -23.03 54.36 40.07
N ALA A 35 -23.09 55.70 40.15
CA ALA A 35 -22.72 56.61 39.07
C ALA A 35 -21.95 57.84 39.59
N SER A 36 -20.99 58.32 38.79
CA SER A 36 -20.34 59.64 38.82
C SER A 36 -19.48 59.71 37.55
N VAL A 37 -19.65 60.61 36.56
CA VAL A 37 -19.94 62.05 36.49
C VAL A 37 -18.78 62.94 36.98
N SER A 38 -17.95 63.44 36.05
CA SER A 38 -17.69 64.90 35.82
C SER A 38 -16.48 65.21 34.92
N ARG A 39 -16.71 66.09 33.91
CA ARG A 39 -15.84 67.17 33.32
C ARG A 39 -14.33 66.93 33.07
N SER A 40 -13.80 67.12 31.86
CA SER A 40 -13.68 68.36 31.04
C SER A 40 -12.71 69.41 31.60
N ASP A 41 -11.54 69.60 30.96
CA ASP A 41 -11.18 70.86 30.27
C ASP A 41 -9.76 70.89 29.62
N ARG A 42 -9.70 71.54 28.44
CA ARG A 42 -8.63 72.42 27.88
C ARG A 42 -7.21 71.90 27.55
N ASN A 43 -6.89 72.03 26.26
CA ASN A 43 -5.59 72.35 25.63
C ASN A 43 -5.17 73.81 25.98
N PRO A 44 -3.87 74.22 25.98
CA PRO A 44 -3.26 74.77 24.75
C PRO A 44 -1.70 74.69 24.59
N GLN A 45 -1.25 74.57 23.31
CA GLN A 45 -0.02 75.13 22.67
C GLN A 45 1.39 74.90 23.30
N VAL A 46 2.52 74.84 22.58
CA VAL A 46 3.24 75.95 21.90
C VAL A 46 4.52 75.45 21.16
N ASN A 47 4.79 76.04 19.98
CA ASN A 47 6.06 76.20 19.22
C ASN A 47 6.80 75.08 18.43
N ALA A 48 7.29 75.53 17.26
CA ALA A 48 8.24 74.90 16.34
C ALA A 48 9.50 75.80 16.17
N PRO A 49 10.52 75.37 15.39
CA PRO A 49 10.94 76.16 14.22
C PRO A 49 11.27 75.28 12.98
N LYS A 50 10.81 75.56 11.75
CA LYS A 50 11.18 76.62 10.76
C LYS A 50 12.56 76.48 10.07
N LYS A 51 12.55 76.08 8.79
CA LYS A 51 12.96 76.84 7.55
C LYS A 51 12.75 75.95 6.30
N GLN A 52 11.97 76.34 5.27
CA GLN A 52 12.26 77.25 4.12
C GLN A 52 13.32 76.68 3.13
N ARG A 53 13.25 76.80 1.79
CA ARG A 53 12.39 77.49 0.76
C ARG A 53 12.69 76.81 -0.63
N ALA A 54 12.00 77.00 -1.76
CA ALA A 54 10.60 77.27 -2.15
C ALA A 54 10.47 77.43 -3.69
N SER A 55 9.27 77.23 -4.27
CA SER A 55 8.79 77.71 -5.60
C SER A 55 9.37 77.02 -6.87
N ALA A 56 8.67 76.88 -8.01
CA ALA A 56 7.30 77.26 -8.47
C ALA A 56 6.75 76.12 -9.41
N ALA A 57 5.68 76.18 -10.23
CA ALA A 57 4.75 77.24 -10.67
C ALA A 57 3.37 76.64 -11.11
N SER A 58 2.53 77.41 -11.81
CA SER A 58 1.27 77.03 -12.52
C SER A 58 0.95 78.14 -13.56
N PRO A 59 -0.26 78.32 -14.17
CA PRO A 59 -1.36 77.40 -14.58
C PRO A 59 -1.89 77.67 -16.03
N ALA A 60 -2.83 76.85 -16.54
CA ALA A 60 -3.94 77.18 -17.50
C ALA A 60 -4.71 75.89 -17.91
N SER A 61 -5.99 75.86 -18.31
CA SER A 61 -7.19 76.71 -18.08
C SER A 61 -8.46 75.91 -18.50
N LEU A 62 -9.66 76.39 -18.11
CA LEU A 62 -10.98 75.73 -18.24
C LEU A 62 -11.41 75.28 -19.65
N ASP A 63 -12.32 74.29 -19.74
CA ASP A 63 -13.71 74.53 -20.22
C ASP A 63 -14.73 73.45 -19.74
N SER A 64 -16.03 73.69 -19.89
CA SER A 64 -17.17 72.83 -19.46
C SER A 64 -18.08 72.40 -20.61
N GLY A 65 -18.61 71.16 -20.57
CA GLY A 65 -19.54 70.64 -21.59
C GLY A 65 -20.47 69.53 -21.08
N ARG A 66 -21.71 69.46 -21.59
CA ARG A 66 -22.84 68.66 -21.05
C ARG A 66 -23.02 67.27 -21.68
N ILE A 67 -23.49 66.32 -20.83
CA ILE A 67 -24.57 65.32 -21.03
C ILE A 67 -24.76 64.72 -22.45
N ALA A 68 -24.54 63.39 -22.59
CA ALA A 68 -25.40 62.47 -23.36
C ALA A 68 -25.11 60.99 -23.00
N VAL A 69 -26.03 60.09 -23.36
CA VAL A 69 -26.10 58.67 -22.93
C VAL A 69 -25.79 57.70 -24.09
N ARG A 70 -25.12 56.56 -23.78
CA ARG A 70 -25.03 55.21 -24.42
C ARG A 70 -25.70 54.95 -25.80
N PRO A 71 -25.21 54.00 -26.66
CA PRO A 71 -24.88 52.61 -26.24
C PRO A 71 -23.81 51.76 -27.01
N GLN A 72 -23.41 50.66 -26.33
CA GLN A 72 -23.08 49.27 -26.77
C GLN A 72 -22.18 48.92 -27.99
N THR A 73 -21.16 48.08 -27.73
CA THR A 73 -20.85 46.75 -28.36
C THR A 73 -19.54 46.21 -27.74
N THR A 74 -19.47 45.21 -26.83
CA THR A 74 -19.76 43.75 -26.83
C THR A 74 -18.84 42.85 -27.68
N TYR A 75 -17.87 42.19 -27.02
CA TYR A 75 -17.37 40.83 -27.34
C TYR A 75 -16.93 40.20 -26.00
N SER A 76 -17.80 39.43 -25.35
CA SER A 76 -17.85 37.95 -25.40
C SER A 76 -16.75 37.27 -24.58
N GLN A 77 -17.08 36.96 -23.32
CA GLN A 77 -16.32 36.04 -22.46
C GLN A 77 -17.33 35.02 -21.92
N PHE A 78 -17.15 33.73 -22.24
CA PHE A 78 -18.06 32.66 -21.80
C PHE A 78 -17.79 32.30 -20.33
N GLY A 79 -18.39 33.07 -19.42
CA GLY A 79 -18.51 32.70 -18.01
C GLY A 79 -19.85 32.03 -17.74
N PHE A 80 -19.85 30.76 -17.34
CA PHE A 80 -21.03 30.11 -16.77
C PHE A 80 -21.30 30.66 -15.36
N ILE A 81 -22.03 31.77 -15.30
CA ILE A 81 -22.59 32.31 -14.06
C ILE A 81 -23.87 31.52 -13.76
N PHE A 82 -23.86 30.69 -12.72
CA PHE A 82 -25.10 30.33 -12.02
C PHE A 82 -25.60 31.59 -11.29
N PRO A 83 -26.79 32.12 -11.62
CA PRO A 83 -27.30 33.28 -10.92
C PRO A 83 -27.93 32.82 -9.60
N LEU A 84 -27.24 33.08 -8.49
CA LEU A 84 -27.92 33.22 -7.20
C LEU A 84 -28.69 34.54 -7.22
N TYR A 85 -29.89 34.50 -7.82
CA TYR A 85 -30.91 35.53 -7.60
C TYR A 85 -31.39 35.43 -6.15
N LEU A 86 -30.71 36.13 -5.24
CA LEU A 86 -31.37 36.70 -4.08
C LEU A 86 -32.18 37.91 -4.56
N ASP A 87 -33.30 37.64 -5.22
CA ASP A 87 -34.33 38.63 -5.45
C ASP A 87 -34.89 39.06 -4.09
N TYR A 88 -34.40 40.18 -3.59
CA TYR A 88 -34.97 40.91 -2.46
C TYR A 88 -36.28 41.61 -2.88
N THR A 89 -37.17 40.84 -3.52
CA THR A 89 -38.58 41.17 -3.66
C THR A 89 -39.22 41.10 -2.28
N SER A 90 -40.17 41.98 -1.99
CA SER A 90 -40.90 41.95 -0.72
C SER A 90 -41.55 40.57 -0.52
N PRO A 91 -41.67 40.08 0.72
CA PRO A 91 -42.30 38.79 0.98
C PRO A 91 -43.77 38.84 0.57
N THR A 92 -44.05 38.40 -0.65
CA THR A 92 -45.40 38.10 -1.12
C THR A 92 -46.05 37.16 -0.11
N PRO A 93 -47.27 37.46 0.38
CA PRO A 93 -47.82 36.79 1.54
C PRO A 93 -47.98 35.29 1.30
N VAL A 94 -47.58 34.49 2.29
CA VAL A 94 -47.79 33.04 2.31
C VAL A 94 -49.30 32.76 2.23
N VAL A 95 -49.76 32.19 1.11
CA VAL A 95 -51.20 32.02 0.84
C VAL A 95 -51.72 30.78 1.55
N LYS A 96 -52.30 30.96 2.74
CA LYS A 96 -53.04 29.90 3.45
C LYS A 96 -54.50 29.86 3.02
N CYS A 97 -55.05 28.66 2.90
CA CYS A 97 -56.45 28.45 2.55
C CYS A 97 -57.40 28.92 3.66
N ALA A 98 -58.49 29.60 3.30
CA ALA A 98 -59.50 30.08 4.25
C ALA A 98 -60.17 28.94 5.05
N ASP A 99 -60.38 27.77 4.43
CA ASP A 99 -61.05 26.62 5.03
C ASP A 99 -60.10 25.66 5.81
N GLY A 100 -58.81 26.02 6.01
CA GLY A 100 -57.89 25.17 6.76
C GLY A 100 -56.51 25.78 7.03
N LYS A 101 -56.15 25.94 8.31
CA LYS A 101 -54.93 26.64 8.77
C LYS A 101 -53.60 26.02 8.32
N ASP A 102 -53.60 24.77 7.85
CA ASP A 102 -52.39 23.99 7.55
C ASP A 102 -52.21 23.68 6.06
N ARG A 103 -53.05 24.25 5.17
CA ARG A 103 -52.93 24.07 3.71
C ARG A 103 -52.63 25.39 3.02
N TYR A 104 -51.72 25.32 2.04
CA TYR A 104 -51.44 26.42 1.13
C TYR A 104 -52.42 26.39 -0.05
N CYS A 105 -52.78 27.58 -0.55
CA CYS A 105 -53.70 27.78 -1.67
C CYS A 105 -53.01 28.52 -2.82
N GLN A 106 -53.63 28.51 -4.00
CA GLN A 106 -53.09 29.15 -5.20
C GLN A 106 -52.95 30.67 -5.04
N ASP A 107 -51.93 31.26 -5.66
CA ASP A 107 -51.73 32.72 -5.66
C ASP A 107 -52.96 33.46 -6.24
N GLY A 108 -53.66 34.23 -5.40
CA GLY A 108 -54.82 35.04 -5.81
C GLY A 108 -55.66 35.60 -4.66
N PRO A 109 -56.63 36.50 -4.94
CA PRO A 109 -57.31 37.28 -3.89
C PRO A 109 -58.21 36.47 -2.92
N SER A 110 -58.68 35.29 -3.31
CA SER A 110 -59.63 34.48 -2.53
C SER A 110 -59.80 33.05 -3.08
N THR A 111 -58.70 32.36 -3.40
CA THR A 111 -58.75 30.98 -3.93
C THR A 111 -59.05 29.97 -2.81
N LYS A 112 -60.12 29.18 -2.96
CA LYS A 112 -60.39 27.99 -2.12
C LYS A 112 -59.69 26.72 -2.65
N ILE A 113 -58.89 26.84 -3.71
CA ILE A 113 -58.24 25.71 -4.39
C ILE A 113 -56.94 25.40 -3.65
N PRO A 114 -56.84 24.24 -2.96
CA PRO A 114 -55.63 23.88 -2.23
C PRO A 114 -54.52 23.47 -3.21
N CYS A 115 -53.29 23.84 -2.87
CA CYS A 115 -52.09 23.29 -3.49
C CYS A 115 -51.94 21.80 -3.16
N ASN A 116 -51.04 21.13 -3.89
CA ASN A 116 -50.56 19.81 -3.54
C ASN A 116 -49.98 19.82 -2.10
N GLN A 117 -50.15 18.72 -1.37
CA GLN A 117 -49.68 18.57 0.02
C GLN A 117 -48.15 18.64 0.14
N GLU A 118 -47.41 18.38 -0.95
CA GLU A 118 -45.96 18.54 -1.01
C GLU A 118 -45.50 19.99 -1.25
N CYS A 119 -46.43 20.94 -1.44
CA CYS A 119 -46.09 22.36 -1.62
C CYS A 119 -45.89 23.09 -0.28
N LEU A 120 -44.89 23.95 -0.22
CA LEU A 120 -44.62 24.87 0.88
C LEU A 120 -44.76 26.33 0.38
N GLY A 121 -45.51 27.14 1.12
CA GLY A 121 -45.62 28.59 0.91
C GLY A 121 -46.65 29.06 -0.14
N GLY A 122 -47.04 28.20 -1.09
CA GLY A 122 -48.01 28.52 -2.15
C GLY A 122 -47.77 27.70 -3.42
N CYS A 123 -48.63 27.92 -4.42
CA CYS A 123 -48.52 27.39 -5.77
C CYS A 123 -49.18 28.35 -6.78
N ASP A 124 -48.84 28.24 -8.06
CA ASP A 124 -49.44 29.08 -9.11
C ASP A 124 -50.82 28.56 -9.57
N SER A 125 -51.23 28.89 -10.80
CA SER A 125 -52.47 28.41 -11.44
C SER A 125 -52.55 26.88 -11.58
N ASN A 126 -51.46 26.13 -11.43
CA ASN A 126 -51.42 24.69 -11.32
C ASN A 126 -51.13 24.25 -9.86
N PRO A 127 -52.02 23.49 -9.20
CA PRO A 127 -51.82 23.04 -7.82
C PRO A 127 -50.54 22.24 -7.56
N ASN A 128 -49.88 21.70 -8.60
CA ASN A 128 -48.62 20.97 -8.48
C ASN A 128 -47.37 21.82 -8.70
N ASN A 129 -47.48 23.05 -9.22
CA ASN A 129 -46.34 23.94 -9.40
C ASN A 129 -46.12 24.73 -8.10
N CYS A 130 -45.51 24.03 -7.14
CA CYS A 130 -45.25 24.57 -5.81
C CYS A 130 -44.17 25.64 -5.85
N ARG A 131 -44.29 26.66 -4.99
CA ARG A 131 -43.26 27.70 -4.85
C ARG A 131 -41.99 27.20 -4.18
N ALA A 132 -42.14 26.31 -3.20
CA ALA A 132 -41.09 25.50 -2.60
C ALA A 132 -41.65 24.11 -2.29
N CYS A 133 -40.79 23.12 -2.13
CA CYS A 133 -41.19 21.78 -1.72
C CYS A 133 -41.16 21.65 -0.19
N MET A 134 -42.11 20.92 0.38
CA MET A 134 -42.14 20.64 1.82
C MET A 134 -41.08 19.62 2.23
N SER A 135 -40.78 18.65 1.37
CA SER A 135 -39.90 17.51 1.68
C SER A 135 -38.71 17.43 0.70
N ALA A 136 -38.97 17.12 -0.58
CA ALA A 136 -37.92 17.07 -1.60
C ALA A 136 -38.42 17.51 -2.99
N ARG A 137 -37.50 17.95 -3.84
CA ARG A 137 -37.73 18.29 -5.25
C ARG A 137 -37.10 17.26 -6.18
N ASP A 138 -37.93 16.61 -6.98
CA ASP A 138 -37.48 15.79 -8.11
C ASP A 138 -37.70 16.52 -9.44
N GLY A 139 -36.62 17.09 -9.99
CA GLY A 139 -36.67 17.94 -11.18
C GLY A 139 -37.53 19.18 -10.92
N ASN A 140 -38.68 19.27 -11.59
CA ASN A 140 -39.65 20.36 -11.43
C ASN A 140 -40.87 19.97 -10.57
N LYS A 141 -40.83 18.84 -9.86
CA LYS A 141 -41.96 18.32 -9.08
C LYS A 141 -41.58 18.15 -7.61
N CYS A 142 -42.45 18.59 -6.70
CA CYS A 142 -42.31 18.28 -5.28
C CYS A 142 -42.82 16.87 -4.96
N VAL A 143 -42.07 16.17 -4.11
CA VAL A 143 -42.32 14.79 -3.69
C VAL A 143 -42.02 14.64 -2.19
N SER A 144 -42.73 13.75 -1.51
CA SER A 144 -42.49 13.45 -0.07
C SER A 144 -41.18 12.71 0.17
N GLN A 145 -40.73 11.93 -0.82
CA GLN A 145 -39.48 11.20 -0.80
C GLN A 145 -38.96 11.00 -2.23
N CYS A 146 -37.64 10.91 -2.40
CA CYS A 146 -37.05 10.61 -3.69
C CYS A 146 -37.41 9.18 -4.16
N PRO A 147 -37.44 8.92 -5.48
CA PRO A 147 -37.70 7.59 -6.04
C PRO A 147 -36.89 6.49 -5.32
N PRO A 148 -37.54 5.47 -4.72
CA PRO A 148 -36.87 4.50 -3.86
C PRO A 148 -35.94 3.58 -4.66
N LYS A 149 -34.98 2.94 -3.98
CA LYS A 149 -34.00 2.04 -4.60
C LYS A 149 -34.63 0.77 -5.19
N GLU A 150 -35.71 0.29 -4.59
CA GLU A 150 -36.41 -0.93 -4.97
C GLU A 150 -37.92 -0.65 -5.10
N ILE A 151 -38.57 -1.40 -5.98
CA ILE A 151 -40.02 -1.39 -6.20
C ILE A 151 -40.55 -2.82 -6.22
N VAL A 152 -41.81 -3.02 -5.80
CA VAL A 152 -42.46 -4.33 -5.89
C VAL A 152 -42.96 -4.54 -7.31
N SER A 153 -42.45 -5.56 -8.00
CA SER A 153 -42.97 -5.97 -9.31
C SER A 153 -44.35 -6.57 -9.17
N ARG A 154 -45.28 -6.12 -10.02
CA ARG A 154 -46.68 -6.60 -10.01
C ARG A 154 -46.85 -8.00 -10.62
N VAL A 155 -45.82 -8.55 -11.27
CA VAL A 155 -45.89 -9.85 -11.96
C VAL A 155 -45.57 -11.00 -11.01
N ASP A 156 -44.54 -10.85 -10.19
CA ASP A 156 -44.02 -11.87 -9.27
C ASP A 156 -44.13 -11.49 -7.78
N SER A 157 -44.59 -10.26 -7.48
CA SER A 157 -44.68 -9.69 -6.12
C SER A 157 -43.34 -9.63 -5.37
N ARG A 158 -42.23 -9.54 -6.10
CA ARG A 158 -40.87 -9.44 -5.52
C ARG A 158 -40.34 -8.02 -5.57
N LEU A 159 -39.42 -7.70 -4.64
CA LEU A 159 -38.60 -6.50 -4.74
C LEU A 159 -37.67 -6.62 -5.95
N GLN A 160 -37.68 -5.60 -6.80
CA GLN A 160 -36.80 -5.45 -7.96
C GLN A 160 -36.16 -4.05 -7.94
N PRO A 161 -34.93 -3.88 -8.47
CA PRO A 161 -34.29 -2.58 -8.56
C PRO A 161 -35.15 -1.57 -9.33
N ASN A 162 -35.28 -0.35 -8.81
CA ASN A 162 -36.03 0.71 -9.48
C ASN A 162 -35.12 1.41 -10.53
N PRO A 163 -35.42 1.34 -11.83
CA PRO A 163 -34.63 2.03 -12.85
C PRO A 163 -34.70 3.56 -12.75
N ASN A 164 -35.68 4.09 -12.00
CA ASN A 164 -35.84 5.53 -11.74
C ASN A 164 -35.29 5.97 -10.38
N PHE A 165 -34.56 5.11 -9.65
CA PHE A 165 -33.95 5.44 -8.35
C PHE A 165 -33.14 6.74 -8.41
N LYS A 166 -33.25 7.56 -7.36
CA LYS A 166 -32.44 8.78 -7.15
C LYS A 166 -32.03 8.87 -5.68
N TYR A 167 -30.82 9.36 -5.46
CA TYR A 167 -30.32 9.68 -4.13
C TYR A 167 -30.98 10.95 -3.60
N THR A 168 -31.27 10.97 -2.30
CA THR A 168 -31.64 12.17 -1.56
C THR A 168 -30.38 12.96 -1.22
N PHE A 169 -30.26 14.17 -1.76
CA PHE A 169 -29.20 15.12 -1.43
C PHE A 169 -29.85 16.39 -0.90
N HIS A 170 -29.77 16.60 0.42
CA HIS A 170 -30.54 17.63 1.12
C HIS A 170 -32.04 17.56 0.75
N ASP A 171 -32.59 18.61 0.15
CA ASP A 171 -33.98 18.77 -0.29
C ASP A 171 -34.19 18.44 -1.79
N ILE A 172 -33.20 17.84 -2.47
CA ILE A 172 -33.31 17.50 -3.90
C ILE A 172 -32.99 16.04 -4.22
N CYS A 173 -33.63 15.51 -5.27
CA CYS A 173 -33.42 14.16 -5.77
C CYS A 173 -32.45 14.15 -6.95
N VAL A 174 -31.28 13.53 -6.77
CA VAL A 174 -30.19 13.49 -7.78
C VAL A 174 -29.97 12.07 -8.28
N LYS A 175 -29.67 11.90 -9.58
CA LYS A 175 -29.30 10.58 -10.14
C LYS A 175 -27.97 10.08 -9.58
N ASP A 176 -27.03 11.00 -9.40
CA ASP A 176 -25.70 10.77 -8.82
C ASP A 176 -25.37 11.88 -7.83
N CYS A 177 -24.64 11.55 -6.77
CA CYS A 177 -24.18 12.53 -5.80
C CYS A 177 -23.17 13.48 -6.46
N PRO A 178 -23.36 14.81 -6.33
CA PRO A 178 -22.38 15.77 -6.84
C PRO A 178 -21.10 15.69 -5.98
N ALA A 179 -19.93 15.60 -6.59
CA ALA A 179 -18.68 15.68 -5.84
C ALA A 179 -18.61 17.01 -5.04
N PRO A 180 -18.08 17.02 -3.80
CA PRO A 180 -17.34 15.94 -3.13
C PRO A 180 -18.21 14.93 -2.35
N PHE A 181 -19.55 14.97 -2.46
CA PHE A 181 -20.43 14.12 -1.66
C PHE A 181 -20.39 12.64 -2.09
N LEU A 182 -20.35 11.76 -1.10
CA LEU A 182 -20.27 10.31 -1.20
C LEU A 182 -21.67 9.68 -1.21
N LYS A 183 -21.82 8.56 -1.93
CA LYS A 183 -23.03 7.74 -1.95
C LYS A 183 -23.10 6.85 -0.71
N SER A 184 -24.06 7.09 0.18
CA SER A 184 -24.33 6.21 1.34
C SER A 184 -25.79 5.75 1.35
N ASN A 185 -25.99 4.45 1.05
CA ASN A 185 -27.29 3.82 0.87
C ASN A 185 -28.20 4.52 -0.17
N ILE A 186 -29.06 5.43 0.27
CA ILE A 186 -29.97 6.24 -0.57
C ILE A 186 -29.71 7.75 -0.44
N HIS A 187 -28.68 8.15 0.30
CA HIS A 187 -28.33 9.54 0.59
C HIS A 187 -26.98 9.91 -0.02
N CYS A 188 -26.80 11.20 -0.27
CA CYS A 188 -25.51 11.80 -0.53
C CYS A 188 -24.99 12.45 0.76
N VAL A 189 -23.84 12.01 1.25
CA VAL A 189 -23.25 12.41 2.54
C VAL A 189 -21.85 12.98 2.35
N ILE A 190 -21.42 13.91 3.19
CA ILE A 190 -20.07 14.49 3.09
C ILE A 190 -18.99 13.55 3.64
N GLU A 191 -19.36 12.75 4.64
CA GLU A 191 -18.51 11.79 5.34
C GLU A 191 -19.29 10.47 5.51
N CYS A 192 -18.60 9.33 5.45
CA CYS A 192 -19.19 8.05 5.80
C CYS A 192 -19.34 7.91 7.32
N ASN A 193 -20.14 6.96 7.80
CA ASN A 193 -20.10 6.62 9.22
C ASN A 193 -18.81 5.83 9.51
N LEU A 194 -17.70 6.52 9.80
CA LEU A 194 -16.35 5.94 9.91
C LEU A 194 -16.19 4.86 11.00
N LYS A 195 -17.20 4.68 11.87
CA LYS A 195 -17.28 3.58 12.86
C LYS A 195 -17.82 2.26 12.29
N SER A 196 -18.39 2.27 11.09
CA SER A 196 -18.90 1.07 10.40
C SER A 196 -18.64 1.04 8.89
N GLN A 197 -18.25 2.17 8.29
CA GLN A 197 -18.07 2.34 6.85
C GLN A 197 -16.79 3.10 6.50
N ILE A 198 -16.28 2.89 5.29
CA ILE A 198 -15.14 3.62 4.71
C ILE A 198 -15.48 4.19 3.32
N PRO A 199 -14.91 5.34 2.95
CA PRO A 199 -15.02 5.88 1.60
C PRO A 199 -14.18 5.05 0.61
N VAL A 200 -14.84 4.50 -0.42
CA VAL A 200 -14.21 3.76 -1.52
C VAL A 200 -14.86 4.18 -2.83
N ASN A 201 -14.08 4.80 -3.73
CA ASN A 201 -14.49 5.23 -5.06
C ASN A 201 -15.84 6.01 -5.07
N GLY A 202 -15.96 7.03 -4.21
CA GLY A 202 -17.17 7.85 -4.10
C GLY A 202 -18.37 7.19 -3.40
N ASN A 203 -18.21 5.99 -2.82
CA ASN A 203 -19.27 5.26 -2.10
C ASN A 203 -18.84 4.93 -0.67
N CYS A 204 -19.78 4.92 0.27
CA CYS A 204 -19.56 4.41 1.62
C CYS A 204 -19.79 2.89 1.65
N GLN A 205 -18.70 2.13 1.78
CA GLN A 205 -18.72 0.67 1.89
C GLN A 205 -18.54 0.25 3.36
N GLN A 206 -19.07 -0.92 3.76
CA GLN A 206 -18.86 -1.43 5.12
C GLN A 206 -17.37 -1.73 5.36
N CYS A 207 -16.90 -1.55 6.59
CA CYS A 207 -15.51 -1.85 6.95
C CYS A 207 -15.16 -3.34 6.74
N PRO A 208 -13.89 -3.66 6.43
CA PRO A 208 -13.43 -5.04 6.32
C PRO A 208 -13.56 -5.79 7.66
N PRO A 209 -13.56 -7.14 7.67
CA PRO A 209 -13.68 -7.94 8.90
C PRO A 209 -12.60 -7.68 9.96
N SER A 210 -11.47 -7.07 9.58
CA SER A 210 -10.39 -6.62 10.47
C SER A 210 -10.74 -5.37 11.31
N GLY A 211 -11.85 -4.69 11.03
CA GLY A 211 -12.25 -3.43 11.66
C GLY A 211 -12.14 -2.22 10.73
N CYS A 212 -12.62 -1.07 11.20
CA CYS A 212 -12.48 0.21 10.50
C CYS A 212 -11.08 0.83 10.75
N PRO A 213 -10.55 1.62 9.81
CA PRO A 213 -9.37 2.46 10.04
C PRO A 213 -9.63 3.50 11.13
N GLU A 214 -8.56 3.97 11.78
CA GLU A 214 -8.66 4.96 12.86
C GLU A 214 -9.24 6.29 12.37
N HIS A 215 -10.22 6.79 13.11
CA HIS A 215 -10.90 8.06 12.87
C HIS A 215 -10.71 8.98 14.07
N CYS A 216 -10.17 10.16 13.81
CA CYS A 216 -9.83 11.15 14.82
C CYS A 216 -10.66 12.43 14.64
N THR A 217 -11.06 13.09 15.73
CA THR A 217 -11.71 14.41 15.72
C THR A 217 -10.85 15.49 16.37
N GLU A 218 -11.13 16.75 16.05
CA GLU A 218 -10.44 17.93 16.58
C GLU A 218 -10.35 17.91 18.12
N GLU A 219 -11.40 17.48 18.82
CA GLU A 219 -11.46 17.40 20.28
C GLU A 219 -10.65 16.26 20.89
N GLN A 220 -10.30 15.23 20.11
CA GLN A 220 -9.42 14.14 20.54
C GLN A 220 -7.95 14.53 20.39
N ILE A 221 -7.64 15.35 19.39
CA ILE A 221 -6.28 15.80 19.09
C ILE A 221 -5.88 17.00 19.97
N PHE A 222 -6.78 17.98 20.18
CA PHE A 222 -6.43 19.24 20.83
C PHE A 222 -7.15 19.47 22.16
N ASP A 223 -6.38 19.63 23.24
CA ASP A 223 -6.95 19.87 24.58
C ASP A 223 -7.39 21.33 24.81
N VAL A 224 -6.83 22.29 24.08
CA VAL A 224 -6.97 23.74 24.34
C VAL A 224 -7.16 24.52 23.04
N LYS A 225 -8.05 25.52 23.04
CA LYS A 225 -8.22 26.48 21.93
C LYS A 225 -7.26 27.66 22.08
N PRO A 226 -6.67 28.20 20.99
CA PRO A 226 -6.84 27.79 19.59
C PRO A 226 -6.14 26.45 19.29
N TYR A 227 -6.71 25.69 18.35
CA TYR A 227 -6.25 24.36 17.96
C TYR A 227 -5.03 24.41 17.03
N VAL A 228 -3.89 24.85 17.60
CA VAL A 228 -2.59 24.93 16.92
C VAL A 228 -1.94 23.55 16.96
N VAL A 229 -1.43 23.08 15.82
CA VAL A 229 -0.62 21.85 15.74
C VAL A 229 0.70 22.07 16.47
N ASP A 230 0.92 21.27 17.51
CA ASP A 230 2.10 21.29 18.37
C ASP A 230 2.77 19.89 18.39
N ASP A 231 3.85 19.74 19.15
CA ASP A 231 4.60 18.48 19.29
C ASP A 231 3.76 17.30 19.80
N GLN A 232 2.75 17.58 20.64
CA GLN A 232 1.87 16.56 21.23
C GLN A 232 0.68 16.22 20.32
N ALA A 233 0.11 17.21 19.62
CA ALA A 233 -0.92 16.99 18.61
C ALA A 233 -0.40 16.10 17.47
N LEU A 234 0.85 16.30 17.03
CA LEU A 234 1.49 15.43 16.04
C LEU A 234 1.62 13.98 16.53
N ASP A 235 1.94 13.74 17.80
CA ASP A 235 2.01 12.37 18.34
C ASP A 235 0.64 11.69 18.38
N ARG A 236 -0.44 12.45 18.64
CA ARG A 236 -1.83 11.95 18.60
C ARG A 236 -2.30 11.66 17.17
N LEU A 237 -1.91 12.49 16.20
CA LEU A 237 -2.29 12.36 14.79
C LEU A 237 -1.66 11.15 14.09
N LYS A 238 -0.58 10.57 14.63
CA LYS A 238 0.25 9.53 14.02
C LYS A 238 -0.47 8.31 13.44
N ASN A 239 -1.55 7.89 14.07
CA ASN A 239 -2.30 6.70 13.65
C ASN A 239 -3.60 7.04 12.91
N CYS A 240 -3.98 8.32 12.83
CA CYS A 240 -5.22 8.76 12.23
C CYS A 240 -5.19 8.53 10.72
N ILE A 241 -6.17 7.78 10.20
CA ILE A 241 -6.33 7.55 8.75
C ILE A 241 -7.37 8.52 8.17
N TYR A 242 -8.41 8.81 8.97
CA TYR A 242 -9.40 9.85 8.69
C TYR A 242 -9.43 10.87 9.82
N TYR A 243 -9.59 12.14 9.47
CA TYR A 243 -9.62 13.23 10.45
C TYR A 243 -10.76 14.23 10.18
N THR A 244 -11.54 14.55 11.21
CA THR A 244 -12.61 15.55 11.17
C THR A 244 -12.23 16.73 12.07
N GLY A 245 -11.90 17.86 11.46
CA GLY A 245 -11.30 19.01 12.14
C GLY A 245 -10.33 19.74 11.22
N SER A 246 -9.85 20.89 11.65
CA SER A 246 -8.91 21.71 10.87
C SER A 246 -7.46 21.35 11.20
N ILE A 247 -6.54 21.58 10.27
CA ILE A 247 -5.09 21.52 10.52
C ILE A 247 -4.56 22.95 10.46
N TYR A 248 -4.16 23.49 11.61
CA TYR A 248 -3.62 24.84 11.74
C TYR A 248 -2.17 24.77 12.21
N ILE A 249 -1.23 24.88 11.27
CA ILE A 249 0.20 25.06 11.55
C ILE A 249 0.49 26.55 11.42
N SER A 250 1.15 27.15 12.41
CA SER A 250 1.46 28.58 12.38
C SER A 250 2.80 28.88 13.04
N LYS A 251 3.16 30.15 13.17
CA LYS A 251 4.33 30.59 13.91
C LYS A 251 4.35 30.05 15.35
N GLU A 252 3.18 30.01 15.97
CA GLU A 252 2.94 29.46 17.29
C GLU A 252 3.23 27.95 17.40
N SER A 253 3.20 27.19 16.28
CA SER A 253 3.59 25.78 16.25
C SER A 253 5.08 25.56 16.50
N PHE A 254 5.92 26.55 16.17
CA PHE A 254 7.38 26.45 16.26
C PHE A 254 7.97 27.27 17.42
N GLU A 255 7.22 28.25 17.94
CA GLU A 255 7.67 29.11 19.05
C GLU A 255 7.27 28.61 20.44
N LEU A 256 8.10 28.92 21.44
CA LEU A 256 7.85 28.59 22.84
C LEU A 256 6.57 29.25 23.36
N SER A 257 5.58 28.43 23.69
CA SER A 257 4.33 28.83 24.34
C SER A 257 4.27 28.36 25.80
N LYS A 258 3.37 28.95 26.57
CA LYS A 258 2.99 28.46 27.91
C LYS A 258 1.89 27.40 27.88
N SER A 259 1.21 27.25 26.75
CA SER A 259 -0.03 26.46 26.63
C SER A 259 0.10 25.23 25.74
N TRP A 260 1.19 25.09 24.98
CA TRP A 260 1.48 23.97 24.08
C TRP A 260 3.01 23.85 23.88
N LYS A 261 3.48 22.70 23.37
CA LYS A 261 4.90 22.39 23.21
C LYS A 261 5.31 22.57 21.74
N PRO A 262 6.28 23.44 21.42
CA PRO A 262 6.66 23.69 20.03
C PRO A 262 7.23 22.45 19.33
N ILE A 263 7.00 22.37 18.03
CA ILE A 263 7.58 21.37 17.13
C ILE A 263 9.08 21.64 16.99
N THR A 264 9.89 20.94 17.77
CA THR A 264 11.37 21.02 17.70
C THR A 264 11.98 19.96 16.79
N ASP A 265 11.30 18.82 16.61
CA ASP A 265 11.69 17.79 15.65
C ASP A 265 10.72 17.80 14.47
N ILE A 266 11.18 18.32 13.32
CA ILE A 266 10.39 18.34 12.08
C ILE A 266 10.03 16.94 11.58
N SER A 267 10.75 15.90 12.01
CA SER A 267 10.44 14.51 11.63
C SER A 267 9.04 14.10 12.11
N LYS A 268 8.54 14.69 13.20
CA LYS A 268 7.17 14.46 13.69
C LYS A 268 6.08 14.95 12.74
N LEU A 269 6.35 15.87 11.81
CA LEU A 269 5.36 16.26 10.80
C LEU A 269 4.94 15.06 9.95
N TRP A 270 5.81 14.07 9.76
CA TRP A 270 5.50 12.81 9.07
C TRP A 270 4.47 11.93 9.80
N ASN A 271 4.09 12.22 11.04
CA ASN A 271 2.93 11.61 11.68
C ASN A 271 1.62 11.96 10.95
N LEU A 272 1.58 13.06 10.18
CA LEU A 272 0.44 13.41 9.31
C LEU A 272 0.33 12.51 8.06
N ARG A 273 1.37 11.74 7.73
CA ARG A 273 1.45 10.93 6.49
C ARG A 273 0.53 9.71 6.50
N SER A 274 -0.07 9.37 7.64
CA SER A 274 -1.10 8.35 7.76
C SER A 274 -2.46 8.82 7.23
N LEU A 275 -2.69 10.14 7.18
CA LEU A 275 -3.96 10.73 6.77
C LEU A 275 -4.24 10.45 5.29
N LYS A 276 -5.40 9.83 5.05
CA LYS A 276 -5.92 9.52 3.71
C LYS A 276 -7.10 10.41 3.31
N GLY A 277 -7.92 10.82 4.28
CA GLY A 277 -9.06 11.70 4.05
C GLY A 277 -9.31 12.63 5.23
N MET A 278 -9.71 13.86 4.94
CA MET A 278 -9.92 14.91 5.93
C MET A 278 -11.20 15.70 5.65
N VAL A 279 -12.02 15.89 6.68
CA VAL A 279 -13.14 16.82 6.67
C VAL A 279 -12.75 18.05 7.50
N GLY A 280 -12.33 19.11 6.82
CA GLY A 280 -11.70 20.28 7.42
C GLY A 280 -11.01 21.18 6.39
N ASN A 281 -10.30 22.19 6.86
CA ASN A 281 -9.39 22.99 6.04
C ASN A 281 -7.95 22.91 6.57
N ILE A 282 -6.99 23.18 5.70
CA ILE A 282 -5.56 23.20 6.01
C ILE A 282 -5.07 24.64 5.93
N TYR A 283 -4.56 25.15 7.04
CA TYR A 283 -3.91 26.45 7.13
C TYR A 283 -2.48 26.28 7.63
N MET A 284 -1.52 26.82 6.88
CA MET A 284 -0.10 26.82 7.22
C MET A 284 0.50 28.21 7.08
N ASP A 285 0.84 28.85 8.19
CA ASP A 285 1.70 30.05 8.21
C ASP A 285 3.10 29.65 8.68
N LEU A 286 4.00 29.46 7.72
CA LEU A 286 5.31 28.86 7.95
C LEU A 286 6.37 29.87 8.46
N ARG A 287 5.95 31.03 8.97
CA ARG A 287 6.84 31.94 9.72
C ARG A 287 7.41 31.20 10.93
N GLY A 288 8.72 31.20 11.09
CA GLY A 288 9.38 30.49 12.20
C GLY A 288 9.52 28.97 12.00
N ALA A 289 9.04 28.41 10.88
CA ALA A 289 9.42 27.06 10.48
C ALA A 289 10.94 27.00 10.24
N PRO A 290 11.63 25.93 10.65
CA PRO A 290 13.08 25.84 10.56
C PRO A 290 13.55 25.62 9.10
N PRO A 291 14.76 26.07 8.71
CA PRO A 291 15.22 26.09 7.33
C PRO A 291 15.42 24.69 6.72
N GLU A 292 15.47 23.64 7.55
CA GLU A 292 15.50 22.23 7.16
C GLU A 292 14.15 21.76 6.58
N LEU A 293 13.03 22.43 6.92
CA LEU A 293 11.73 22.13 6.33
C LEU A 293 11.64 22.68 4.91
N LYS A 294 12.09 21.86 3.95
CA LYS A 294 12.11 22.19 2.51
C LYS A 294 10.89 21.72 1.73
N ASN A 295 10.08 20.81 2.28
CA ASN A 295 8.95 20.25 1.57
C ASN A 295 7.78 19.88 2.50
N LEU A 296 6.59 19.70 1.92
CA LEU A 296 5.36 19.34 2.64
C LEU A 296 4.88 17.90 2.29
N THR A 297 5.81 17.02 1.88
CA THR A 297 5.50 15.63 1.47
C THR A 297 4.96 14.75 2.61
N PHE A 298 4.92 15.26 3.84
CA PHE A 298 4.22 14.62 4.95
C PHE A 298 2.68 14.58 4.78
N LEU A 299 2.12 15.22 3.74
CA LEU A 299 0.73 15.07 3.30
C LEU A 299 0.60 14.32 1.96
N ASP A 300 1.61 13.57 1.52
CA ASP A 300 1.61 12.91 0.19
C ASP A 300 0.49 11.89 0.00
N ASN A 301 0.04 11.22 1.07
CA ASN A 301 -1.04 10.23 1.08
C ASN A 301 -2.45 10.83 1.21
N LEU A 302 -2.60 12.14 1.42
CA LEU A 302 -3.91 12.77 1.55
C LEU A 302 -4.64 12.74 0.20
N GLU A 303 -5.64 11.88 0.08
CA GLU A 303 -6.40 11.72 -1.17
C GLU A 303 -7.57 12.69 -1.26
N ASN A 304 -8.30 12.92 -0.16
CA ASN A 304 -9.55 13.68 -0.16
C ASN A 304 -9.53 14.74 0.94
N LEU A 305 -9.75 16.00 0.56
CA LEU A 305 -9.98 17.11 1.48
C LEU A 305 -11.38 17.67 1.21
N VAL A 306 -12.23 17.70 2.23
CA VAL A 306 -13.65 18.07 2.11
C VAL A 306 -14.00 19.10 3.19
N TRP A 307 -14.85 20.08 2.88
CA TRP A 307 -15.12 21.21 3.77
C TRP A 307 -16.61 21.58 3.74
N GLU A 308 -17.20 21.65 4.93
CA GLU A 308 -18.61 22.02 5.13
C GLU A 308 -18.70 23.42 5.74
N SER A 309 -18.62 24.47 4.90
CA SER A 309 -19.07 25.80 5.32
C SER A 309 -19.92 26.45 4.24
N GLY A 310 -21.00 27.11 4.65
CA GLY A 310 -21.86 27.90 3.77
C GLY A 310 -21.22 29.18 3.23
N GLU A 311 -19.98 29.49 3.60
CA GLU A 311 -19.23 30.62 3.05
C GLU A 311 -18.54 30.23 1.74
N THR A 312 -18.96 30.85 0.63
CA THR A 312 -18.52 30.52 -0.74
C THR A 312 -17.05 30.88 -1.06
N HIS A 313 -16.26 31.27 -0.07
CA HIS A 313 -14.94 31.89 -0.26
C HIS A 313 -13.84 31.43 0.71
N THR A 314 -14.13 30.55 1.66
CA THR A 314 -13.11 29.95 2.53
C THR A 314 -12.19 29.02 1.71
N PRO A 315 -10.87 29.28 1.66
CA PRO A 315 -9.93 28.42 0.94
C PRO A 315 -9.74 27.09 1.69
N MET A 316 -9.76 25.98 0.95
CA MET A 316 -9.56 24.64 1.52
C MET A 316 -8.13 24.44 2.03
N ILE A 317 -7.17 24.98 1.28
CA ILE A 317 -5.75 24.96 1.62
C ILE A 317 -5.24 26.40 1.51
N THR A 318 -4.62 26.90 2.58
CA THR A 318 -3.87 28.16 2.59
C THR A 318 -2.49 27.89 3.14
N ILE A 319 -1.46 28.13 2.33
CA ILE A 319 -0.06 27.99 2.73
C ILE A 319 0.64 29.32 2.46
N LEU A 320 1.28 29.89 3.48
CA LEU A 320 1.89 31.20 3.38
C LEU A 320 3.21 31.32 4.15
N ASN A 321 4.07 32.24 3.69
CA ASN A 321 5.39 32.57 4.25
C ASN A 321 6.41 31.43 4.29
N GLY A 322 6.32 30.47 3.36
CA GLY A 322 7.27 29.35 3.24
C GLY A 322 8.57 29.73 2.51
N GLU A 323 9.46 30.49 3.14
CA GLU A 323 10.73 30.96 2.52
C GLU A 323 11.68 29.82 2.11
N HIS A 324 11.64 28.69 2.82
CA HIS A 324 12.50 27.52 2.58
C HIS A 324 11.80 26.39 1.81
N ILE A 325 10.49 26.51 1.54
CA ILE A 325 9.72 25.47 0.87
C ILE A 325 10.02 25.47 -0.62
N GLU A 326 10.58 24.37 -1.10
CA GLU A 326 10.91 24.07 -2.49
C GLU A 326 9.80 23.23 -3.17
N LEU A 327 8.97 22.52 -2.40
CA LEU A 327 8.09 21.44 -2.88
C LEU A 327 6.83 21.26 -2.00
N LEU A 328 5.63 21.14 -2.61
CA LEU A 328 4.41 20.75 -1.88
C LEU A 328 4.31 19.23 -1.70
N GLY A 329 4.38 18.45 -2.77
CA GLY A 329 4.39 16.98 -2.70
C GLY A 329 3.05 16.30 -2.40
N PHE A 330 1.91 16.96 -2.60
CA PHE A 330 0.57 16.41 -2.35
C PHE A 330 0.12 15.40 -3.43
N ARG A 331 0.92 14.36 -3.66
CA ARG A 331 0.84 13.49 -4.86
C ARG A 331 -0.48 12.74 -5.03
N SER A 332 -1.16 12.39 -3.93
CA SER A 332 -2.37 11.55 -3.97
C SER A 332 -3.68 12.36 -4.04
N LEU A 333 -3.61 13.68 -3.99
CA LEU A 333 -4.73 14.60 -3.77
C LEU A 333 -5.68 14.67 -4.99
N LYS A 334 -6.97 14.46 -4.75
CA LYS A 334 -8.04 14.38 -5.76
C LYS A 334 -9.15 15.39 -5.46
N ASP A 335 -9.81 15.87 -6.53
CA ASP A 335 -11.11 16.56 -6.51
C ASP A 335 -11.33 17.69 -5.47
N ILE A 336 -10.39 18.63 -5.35
CA ILE A 336 -10.61 19.87 -4.58
C ILE A 336 -11.47 20.86 -5.37
N LYS A 337 -12.55 21.36 -4.76
CA LYS A 337 -13.48 22.34 -5.38
C LYS A 337 -13.33 23.80 -4.89
N PRO A 338 -13.04 24.10 -3.61
CA PRO A 338 -12.68 25.44 -3.16
C PRO A 338 -11.24 25.83 -3.58
N PRO A 339 -10.89 27.12 -3.59
CA PRO A 339 -9.58 27.55 -4.07
C PRO A 339 -8.45 27.18 -3.09
N VAL A 340 -7.27 26.93 -3.65
CA VAL A 340 -6.01 26.81 -2.91
C VAL A 340 -5.24 28.13 -2.97
N TYR A 341 -4.76 28.64 -1.84
CA TYR A 341 -3.98 29.87 -1.76
C TYR A 341 -2.53 29.59 -1.37
N LEU A 342 -1.59 30.06 -2.20
CA LEU A 342 -0.14 29.99 -1.98
C LEU A 342 0.43 31.40 -1.97
N ILE A 343 0.94 31.86 -0.83
CA ILE A 343 1.34 33.28 -0.64
C ILE A 343 2.75 33.37 -0.06
N ASN A 344 3.64 34.14 -0.71
CA ASN A 344 4.99 34.40 -0.22
C ASN A 344 5.81 33.10 -0.01
N MET A 345 6.01 32.35 -1.10
CA MET A 345 6.76 31.09 -1.14
C MET A 345 7.83 31.15 -2.24
N THR A 346 8.88 31.94 -2.00
CA THR A 346 9.83 32.42 -3.02
C THR A 346 10.77 31.35 -3.61
N LYS A 347 10.82 30.16 -3.00
CA LYS A 347 11.57 28.99 -3.50
C LYS A 347 10.69 27.87 -4.04
N LEU A 348 9.36 27.97 -3.93
CA LEU A 348 8.45 26.89 -4.27
C LEU A 348 8.44 26.66 -5.79
N CYS A 349 8.67 25.41 -6.18
CA CYS A 349 8.54 24.91 -7.54
C CYS A 349 7.65 23.67 -7.57
N TYR A 350 7.52 23.02 -8.74
CA TYR A 350 6.71 21.80 -8.93
C TYR A 350 5.22 21.96 -8.56
N THR A 351 4.68 23.16 -8.77
CA THR A 351 3.24 23.47 -8.63
C THR A 351 2.43 23.11 -9.88
N SER A 352 3.09 22.57 -10.91
CA SER A 352 2.56 22.34 -12.25
C SER A 352 1.34 21.41 -12.26
N ALA A 353 1.38 20.32 -11.48
CA ALA A 353 0.24 19.43 -11.31
C ALA A 353 -0.97 20.10 -10.64
N LEU A 354 -0.72 20.81 -9.53
CA LEU A 354 -1.77 21.49 -8.77
C LEU A 354 -2.51 22.53 -9.63
N LEU A 355 -1.76 23.34 -10.39
CA LEU A 355 -2.29 24.37 -11.30
C LEU A 355 -3.11 23.79 -12.46
N ARG A 356 -2.79 22.57 -12.91
CA ARG A 356 -3.54 21.86 -13.96
C ARG A 356 -4.78 21.13 -13.44
N ALA A 357 -4.85 20.87 -12.13
CA ALA A 357 -5.94 20.15 -11.49
C ALA A 357 -7.03 21.07 -10.91
N ILE A 358 -6.64 22.16 -10.22
CA ILE A 358 -7.51 22.91 -9.31
C ILE A 358 -7.26 24.43 -9.48
N PRO A 359 -8.27 25.30 -9.30
CA PRO A 359 -8.06 26.75 -9.23
C PRO A 359 -7.18 27.17 -8.04
N VAL A 360 -5.92 27.54 -8.32
CA VAL A 360 -4.98 28.08 -7.32
C VAL A 360 -4.89 29.60 -7.47
N ARG A 361 -4.81 30.33 -6.35
CA ARG A 361 -4.35 31.73 -6.33
C ARG A 361 -2.95 31.78 -5.75
N MET A 362 -2.00 32.32 -6.51
CA MET A 362 -0.61 32.47 -6.11
C MET A 362 -0.22 33.94 -6.02
N THR A 363 0.52 34.31 -4.97
CA THR A 363 1.03 35.68 -4.76
C THR A 363 2.46 35.60 -4.24
N ASN A 364 3.43 36.21 -4.94
CA ASN A 364 4.86 36.06 -4.63
C ASN A 364 5.32 34.58 -4.55
N VAL A 365 5.06 33.84 -5.63
CA VAL A 365 5.47 32.45 -5.86
C VAL A 365 6.11 32.39 -7.25
N PRO A 366 7.26 31.70 -7.44
CA PRO A 366 7.90 31.57 -8.75
C PRO A 366 7.00 30.96 -9.82
N THR A 367 7.18 31.43 -11.06
CA THR A 367 6.59 30.81 -12.25
C THR A 367 7.36 29.57 -12.70
N GLU A 368 6.72 28.68 -13.47
CA GLU A 368 7.39 27.49 -14.06
C GLU A 368 8.68 27.87 -14.83
N LYS A 369 8.72 29.05 -15.45
CA LYS A 369 9.89 29.58 -16.17
C LYS A 369 11.04 29.98 -15.24
N GLU A 370 10.75 30.61 -14.11
CA GLU A 370 11.76 30.99 -13.11
C GLU A 370 12.30 29.77 -12.35
N CYS A 371 11.46 28.74 -12.16
CA CYS A 371 11.89 27.43 -11.66
C CYS A 371 12.80 26.72 -12.67
N ALA A 372 12.47 26.72 -13.96
CA ALA A 372 13.30 26.12 -15.01
C ALA A 372 14.70 26.78 -15.13
N GLN A 373 14.83 28.07 -14.81
CA GLN A 373 16.14 28.75 -14.72
C GLN A 373 17.02 28.28 -13.55
N ARG A 374 16.47 27.47 -12.64
CA ARG A 374 17.15 26.88 -11.47
C ARG A 374 17.21 25.34 -11.56
N ASP A 375 17.02 24.79 -12.77
CA ASP A 375 16.89 23.36 -13.07
C ASP A 375 15.76 22.64 -12.28
N ALA A 376 14.80 23.39 -11.73
CA ALA A 376 13.67 22.85 -10.98
C ALA A 376 12.51 22.48 -11.93
N VAL A 377 12.71 21.42 -12.72
CA VAL A 377 11.79 20.92 -13.75
C VAL A 377 11.30 19.50 -13.45
N CYS A 378 10.12 19.13 -13.98
CA CYS A 378 9.58 17.78 -13.86
C CYS A 378 10.50 16.74 -14.51
N HIS A 379 10.43 15.49 -14.03
CA HIS A 379 11.11 14.34 -14.64
C HIS A 379 10.71 14.16 -16.12
N SER A 380 11.63 13.66 -16.97
CA SER A 380 11.37 13.39 -18.40
C SER A 380 10.18 12.47 -18.64
N GLU A 381 9.99 11.50 -17.75
CA GLU A 381 8.92 10.51 -17.82
C GLU A 381 7.55 11.04 -17.36
N CYS A 382 7.43 12.31 -16.99
CA CYS A 382 6.16 12.95 -16.66
C CYS A 382 5.46 13.50 -17.91
N LEU A 383 4.14 13.33 -18.01
CA LEU A 383 3.34 13.94 -19.08
C LEU A 383 3.27 15.47 -18.89
N PRO A 384 3.76 16.31 -19.82
CA PRO A 384 3.84 17.78 -19.63
C PRO A 384 2.48 18.46 -19.39
N GLU A 385 1.41 17.94 -19.99
CA GLU A 385 0.02 18.42 -19.86
C GLU A 385 -0.63 17.99 -18.54
N ALA A 386 -0.01 17.08 -17.78
CA ALA A 386 -0.39 16.74 -16.41
C ALA A 386 0.52 17.42 -15.37
N GLY A 387 1.79 17.67 -15.71
CA GLY A 387 2.78 18.22 -14.80
C GLY A 387 3.22 17.22 -13.74
N CYS A 388 3.80 17.73 -12.66
CA CYS A 388 4.36 16.93 -11.58
C CYS A 388 4.12 17.61 -10.22
N TRP A 389 4.19 16.78 -9.19
CA TRP A 389 4.17 17.14 -7.78
C TRP A 389 5.58 17.28 -7.20
N GLY A 390 6.63 17.01 -8.00
CA GLY A 390 8.04 17.01 -7.61
C GLY A 390 8.99 16.58 -8.74
N PRO A 391 10.32 16.55 -8.49
CA PRO A 391 11.34 16.31 -9.52
C PRO A 391 11.50 14.86 -9.96
N THR A 392 11.05 13.89 -9.16
CA THR A 392 11.31 12.46 -9.38
C THR A 392 10.22 11.78 -10.22
N ALA A 393 10.56 10.65 -10.85
CA ALA A 393 9.66 9.90 -11.74
C ALA A 393 8.41 9.31 -11.05
N ASP A 394 8.39 9.23 -9.72
CA ASP A 394 7.25 8.82 -8.89
C ASP A 394 6.38 9.99 -8.41
N MET A 395 6.80 11.22 -8.72
CA MET A 395 6.08 12.46 -8.43
C MET A 395 5.40 13.05 -9.68
N CYS A 396 5.39 12.34 -10.81
CA CYS A 396 4.59 12.74 -11.97
C CYS A 396 3.09 12.67 -11.64
N ALA A 397 2.30 13.68 -12.03
CA ALA A 397 0.85 13.59 -11.89
C ALA A 397 0.22 12.60 -12.89
N HIS A 398 0.92 12.36 -14.00
CA HIS A 398 0.62 11.31 -14.96
C HIS A 398 1.91 10.88 -15.66
N CYS A 399 2.12 9.58 -15.87
CA CYS A 399 3.28 9.10 -16.61
C CYS A 399 3.13 9.38 -18.11
N CYS A 400 4.26 9.66 -18.77
CA CYS A 400 4.37 9.86 -20.20
C CYS A 400 4.04 8.57 -20.97
N ASN A 401 4.66 7.44 -20.61
CA ASN A 401 4.53 6.17 -21.34
C ASN A 401 4.11 4.98 -20.44
N GLN A 402 5.01 4.48 -19.59
CA GLN A 402 4.81 3.28 -18.77
C GLN A 402 4.93 3.59 -17.27
N LYS A 403 4.37 2.74 -16.42
CA LYS A 403 4.43 2.84 -14.95
C LYS A 403 4.91 1.52 -14.35
N ALA A 404 6.06 1.56 -13.68
CA ALA A 404 6.64 0.44 -12.94
C ALA A 404 6.32 0.59 -11.46
N GLY A 405 5.13 0.13 -11.07
CA GLY A 405 4.60 0.28 -9.71
C GLY A 405 4.18 1.72 -9.46
N GLU A 406 5.03 2.50 -8.77
CA GLU A 406 4.78 3.92 -8.47
C GLU A 406 5.57 4.89 -9.37
N PHE A 407 6.53 4.38 -10.15
CA PHE A 407 7.49 5.22 -10.88
C PHE A 407 7.16 5.19 -12.37
N CYS A 408 7.14 6.35 -13.02
CA CYS A 408 7.07 6.44 -14.46
C CYS A 408 8.41 6.00 -15.09
N VAL A 409 8.35 5.21 -16.15
CA VAL A 409 9.53 4.65 -16.82
C VAL A 409 9.34 4.66 -18.34
N SER A 410 10.47 4.67 -19.07
CA SER A 410 10.45 4.62 -20.53
C SER A 410 10.17 3.19 -21.00
N GLU A 411 10.83 2.22 -20.37
CA GLU A 411 10.67 0.78 -20.52
C GLU A 411 10.49 0.12 -19.14
N CYS A 412 9.66 -0.92 -19.04
CA CYS A 412 9.45 -1.62 -17.76
C CYS A 412 10.74 -2.20 -17.15
N THR A 413 11.71 -2.54 -18.00
CA THR A 413 13.04 -3.05 -17.66
C THR A 413 13.97 -1.99 -17.07
N ASP A 414 13.68 -0.70 -17.21
CA ASP A 414 14.41 0.39 -16.54
C ASP A 414 14.35 0.25 -15.00
N ARG A 415 13.32 -0.43 -14.49
CA ARG A 415 13.13 -0.70 -13.07
C ARG A 415 13.32 -2.18 -12.73
N PRO A 416 14.29 -2.53 -11.84
CA PRO A 416 14.42 -3.89 -11.33
C PRO A 416 13.11 -4.43 -10.73
N GLY A 417 12.82 -5.70 -11.00
CA GLY A 417 11.63 -6.40 -10.58
C GLY A 417 10.40 -6.19 -11.47
N TYR A 418 10.52 -5.53 -12.63
CA TYR A 418 9.41 -5.30 -13.56
C TYR A 418 9.71 -5.72 -15.01
N TYR A 419 8.66 -6.04 -15.77
CA TYR A 419 8.68 -6.40 -17.19
C TYR A 419 7.43 -5.91 -17.95
N GLU A 420 7.51 -5.78 -19.28
CA GLU A 420 6.39 -5.37 -20.13
C GLU A 420 5.49 -6.56 -20.50
N VAL A 421 4.18 -6.42 -20.32
CA VAL A 421 3.21 -7.43 -20.75
C VAL A 421 2.90 -7.25 -22.23
N ARG A 422 3.25 -8.25 -23.06
CA ARG A 422 2.89 -8.29 -24.49
C ARG A 422 1.37 -8.31 -24.66
N ARG A 423 0.76 -7.15 -24.90
CA ARG A 423 -0.65 -7.02 -25.32
C ARG A 423 -0.76 -7.07 -26.84
N SER A 424 -1.74 -7.83 -27.32
CA SER A 424 -2.03 -8.04 -28.76
C SER A 424 -2.76 -6.87 -29.44
N GLN A 425 -2.94 -5.73 -28.77
CA GLN A 425 -3.63 -4.55 -29.30
C GLN A 425 -2.67 -3.38 -29.43
N SER A 426 -2.26 -3.11 -30.67
CA SER A 426 -1.51 -1.92 -31.05
C SER A 426 -2.41 -0.69 -31.05
N VAL A 427 -2.50 0.01 -29.92
CA VAL A 427 -2.93 1.43 -29.92
C VAL A 427 -1.83 2.21 -30.65
N PRO A 428 -2.13 2.99 -31.72
CA PRO A 428 -1.11 3.71 -32.47
C PRO A 428 -0.41 4.76 -31.59
N LEU A 429 0.90 4.60 -31.42
CA LEU A 429 1.75 5.62 -30.78
C LEU A 429 2.06 6.71 -31.80
N ILE A 430 1.41 7.87 -31.68
CA ILE A 430 1.70 9.05 -32.51
C ILE A 430 2.98 9.71 -31.99
N LYS A 431 3.97 9.90 -32.86
CA LYS A 431 5.22 10.59 -32.52
C LYS A 431 5.07 12.11 -32.63
N HIS A 432 5.45 12.84 -31.57
CA HIS A 432 5.65 14.28 -31.66
C HIS A 432 6.92 14.63 -32.48
N PRO A 433 7.00 15.80 -33.16
CA PRO A 433 8.01 16.04 -34.20
C PRO A 433 9.46 16.27 -33.71
N THR A 434 9.74 16.23 -32.40
CA THR A 434 11.01 16.73 -31.82
C THR A 434 11.70 15.74 -30.88
N GLY A 435 12.12 14.60 -31.42
CA GLY A 435 13.41 13.95 -31.09
C GLY A 435 13.70 13.39 -29.70
N SER A 436 12.85 13.60 -28.68
CA SER A 436 13.06 13.14 -27.30
C SER A 436 11.74 12.67 -26.70
N GLY A 437 11.67 11.40 -26.26
CA GLY A 437 10.57 10.83 -25.46
C GLY A 437 9.14 11.22 -25.90
N THR A 438 8.57 10.55 -26.91
CA THR A 438 7.23 10.90 -27.39
C THR A 438 6.13 10.35 -26.47
N CYS A 439 5.57 11.20 -25.60
CA CYS A 439 4.37 10.86 -24.85
C CYS A 439 3.15 10.69 -25.79
N PRO A 440 2.44 9.55 -25.79
CA PRO A 440 1.19 9.40 -26.53
C PRO A 440 0.10 10.34 -26.00
N THR A 441 -0.16 11.41 -26.75
CA THR A 441 -1.36 12.24 -26.60
C THR A 441 -2.59 11.54 -27.19
N LEU A 442 -3.81 11.96 -26.81
CA LEU A 442 -5.02 11.38 -27.42
C LEU A 442 -5.02 11.58 -28.95
N PRO A 443 -5.45 10.58 -29.74
CA PRO A 443 -5.62 10.76 -31.17
C PRO A 443 -6.68 11.81 -31.47
N THR A 444 -6.39 12.70 -32.42
CA THR A 444 -7.30 13.75 -32.89
C THR A 444 -8.46 13.23 -33.75
N GLU A 445 -8.48 11.94 -34.10
CA GLU A 445 -9.51 11.33 -34.92
C GLU A 445 -10.60 10.63 -34.10
N THR A 446 -11.86 11.04 -34.32
CA THR A 446 -13.04 10.62 -33.55
C THR A 446 -13.29 9.11 -33.55
N HIS A 447 -12.89 8.40 -34.60
CA HIS A 447 -13.07 6.94 -34.73
C HIS A 447 -12.16 6.13 -33.79
N LEU A 448 -11.00 6.68 -33.39
CA LEU A 448 -10.12 6.03 -32.40
C LEU A 448 -10.59 6.25 -30.96
N ILE A 449 -11.49 7.22 -30.73
CA ILE A 449 -12.08 7.51 -29.42
C ILE A 449 -13.19 6.51 -29.07
N SER A 450 -13.87 5.93 -30.07
CA SER A 450 -15.05 5.07 -29.88
C SER A 450 -14.79 3.74 -29.15
N GLY A 451 -13.53 3.37 -28.91
CA GLY A 451 -13.12 2.18 -28.16
C GLY A 451 -12.57 2.46 -26.75
N LEU A 452 -12.57 3.71 -26.29
CA LEU A 452 -12.02 4.11 -24.99
C LEU A 452 -13.11 4.10 -23.90
N THR A 453 -12.74 3.79 -22.65
CA THR A 453 -13.71 3.78 -21.53
C THR A 453 -14.13 5.21 -21.14
N MET A 454 -15.28 5.32 -20.48
CA MET A 454 -15.84 6.60 -20.02
C MET A 454 -14.87 7.43 -19.15
N ASP A 455 -13.93 6.77 -18.48
CA ASP A 455 -12.90 7.40 -17.65
C ASP A 455 -11.92 8.23 -18.50
N VAL A 456 -11.56 7.72 -19.68
CA VAL A 456 -10.66 8.40 -20.64
C VAL A 456 -11.34 9.61 -21.26
N THR A 457 -12.64 9.51 -21.55
CA THR A 457 -13.42 10.64 -22.11
C THR A 457 -13.69 11.76 -21.11
N ASN A 458 -13.73 11.45 -19.81
CA ASN A 458 -13.88 12.46 -18.75
C ASN A 458 -12.54 13.05 -18.28
N GLY A 459 -11.46 12.25 -18.25
CA GLY A 459 -10.14 12.69 -17.79
C GLY A 459 -9.24 13.34 -18.86
N GLY A 460 -9.56 13.16 -20.15
CA GLY A 460 -8.82 13.76 -21.26
C GLY A 460 -7.36 13.26 -21.41
N ARG A 461 -7.03 12.11 -20.81
CA ARG A 461 -5.69 11.49 -20.80
C ARG A 461 -5.83 9.97 -20.91
N LEU A 462 -4.96 9.32 -21.68
CA LEU A 462 -4.87 7.86 -21.76
C LEU A 462 -4.09 7.33 -20.55
N PRO A 463 -4.56 6.29 -19.84
CA PRO A 463 -3.80 5.71 -18.73
C PRO A 463 -2.46 5.12 -19.22
N PRO A 464 -1.39 5.19 -18.40
CA PRO A 464 -0.08 4.66 -18.80
C PRO A 464 -0.10 3.13 -18.86
N ARG A 465 0.90 2.55 -19.55
CA ARG A 465 1.07 1.09 -19.56
C ARG A 465 1.60 0.62 -18.20
N GLU A 466 0.79 -0.14 -17.47
CA GLU A 466 1.20 -0.76 -16.21
C GLU A 466 2.14 -1.95 -16.47
N CYS A 467 3.36 -1.87 -15.92
CA CYS A 467 4.34 -2.94 -15.92
C CYS A 467 3.97 -4.04 -14.92
N SER A 468 4.23 -5.30 -15.26
CA SER A 468 4.03 -6.42 -14.33
C SER A 468 5.29 -6.71 -13.52
N ARG A 469 5.11 -7.29 -12.33
CA ARG A 469 6.23 -7.67 -11.45
C ARG A 469 6.79 -9.04 -11.82
N CYS A 470 8.11 -9.15 -11.72
CA CYS A 470 8.84 -10.41 -11.79
C CYS A 470 8.61 -11.27 -10.54
N HIS A 471 8.99 -12.55 -10.63
CA HIS A 471 9.11 -13.42 -9.48
C HIS A 471 10.12 -12.86 -8.45
N GLU A 472 9.86 -13.05 -7.15
CA GLU A 472 10.66 -12.48 -6.05
C GLU A 472 12.11 -13.00 -6.00
N GLU A 473 12.35 -14.13 -6.67
CA GLU A 473 13.67 -14.77 -6.81
C GLU A 473 14.47 -14.29 -8.02
N CYS A 474 13.91 -13.45 -8.89
CA CYS A 474 14.66 -12.83 -9.99
C CYS A 474 15.58 -11.74 -9.45
N GLN A 475 16.86 -11.75 -9.83
CA GLN A 475 17.85 -10.79 -9.32
C GLN A 475 17.67 -9.38 -9.91
N HIS A 476 17.30 -9.27 -11.19
CA HIS A 476 17.20 -8.00 -11.89
C HIS A 476 15.83 -7.80 -12.55
N THR A 477 15.56 -8.45 -13.68
CA THR A 477 14.28 -8.36 -14.41
C THR A 477 13.86 -9.76 -14.87
N CYS A 478 12.91 -9.87 -15.80
CA CYS A 478 12.33 -11.11 -16.25
C CYS A 478 11.60 -10.92 -17.58
N TYR A 479 11.28 -12.02 -18.25
CA TYR A 479 10.42 -12.03 -19.43
C TYR A 479 8.95 -12.39 -19.11
N GLY A 480 8.68 -12.81 -17.87
CA GLY A 480 7.38 -13.26 -17.38
C GLY A 480 7.35 -13.42 -15.86
N PRO A 481 6.19 -13.79 -15.28
CA PRO A 481 5.99 -13.81 -13.83
C PRO A 481 6.62 -15.03 -13.12
N GLY A 482 7.10 -16.02 -13.87
CA GLY A 482 7.61 -17.28 -13.33
C GLY A 482 9.05 -17.22 -12.81
N PRO A 483 9.41 -18.06 -11.81
CA PRO A 483 10.78 -18.17 -11.30
C PRO A 483 11.81 -18.68 -12.31
N HIS A 484 11.36 -19.20 -13.47
CA HIS A 484 12.20 -19.68 -14.57
C HIS A 484 12.33 -18.66 -15.71
N GLU A 485 11.66 -17.51 -15.61
CA GLU A 485 11.63 -16.46 -16.63
C GLU A 485 12.53 -15.28 -16.25
N CYS A 486 13.37 -15.44 -15.22
CA CYS A 486 14.26 -14.41 -14.69
C CYS A 486 15.39 -14.04 -15.67
N GLN A 487 15.64 -12.75 -15.81
CA GLN A 487 16.73 -12.18 -16.60
C GLN A 487 17.76 -11.54 -15.64
N GLY A 488 19.03 -11.87 -15.85
CA GLY A 488 20.14 -11.41 -14.99
C GLY A 488 20.42 -12.32 -13.78
N GLY A 489 19.83 -13.52 -13.73
CA GLY A 489 20.15 -14.54 -12.71
C GLY A 489 19.18 -14.58 -11.53
N CYS A 490 19.51 -15.45 -10.58
CA CYS A 490 18.70 -15.77 -9.41
C CYS A 490 19.24 -15.09 -8.15
N LYS A 491 18.35 -14.51 -7.35
CA LYS A 491 18.67 -13.81 -6.11
C LYS A 491 19.31 -14.70 -5.05
N HIS A 492 18.86 -15.96 -4.94
CA HIS A 492 19.42 -16.94 -3.99
C HIS A 492 20.13 -18.07 -4.73
N TYR A 493 19.40 -19.06 -5.26
CA TYR A 493 19.99 -20.20 -5.97
C TYR A 493 19.29 -20.50 -7.30
N GLN A 494 20.01 -21.14 -8.22
CA GLN A 494 19.47 -21.67 -9.47
C GLN A 494 19.42 -23.20 -9.44
N HIS A 495 18.22 -23.77 -9.56
CA HIS A 495 18.02 -25.21 -9.76
C HIS A 495 17.44 -25.46 -11.17
N ASN A 496 18.23 -26.12 -12.02
CA ASN A 496 17.98 -26.20 -13.47
C ASN A 496 17.83 -24.79 -14.06
N ASP A 497 16.69 -24.47 -14.67
CA ASP A 497 16.37 -23.13 -15.20
C ASP A 497 15.51 -22.29 -14.24
N THR A 498 15.27 -22.77 -13.01
CA THR A 498 14.36 -22.14 -12.04
C THR A 498 15.11 -21.52 -10.86
N CYS A 499 14.81 -20.26 -10.53
CA CYS A 499 15.31 -19.61 -9.33
C CYS A 499 14.55 -20.05 -8.08
N VAL A 500 15.29 -20.43 -7.03
CA VAL A 500 14.75 -20.99 -5.78
C VAL A 500 15.46 -20.42 -4.54
N THR A 501 14.70 -20.27 -3.46
CA THR A 501 15.21 -19.78 -2.16
C THR A 501 16.16 -20.77 -1.48
N VAL A 502 15.96 -22.07 -1.71
CA VAL A 502 16.75 -23.16 -1.11
C VAL A 502 16.91 -24.29 -2.14
N CYS A 503 18.13 -24.78 -2.33
CA CYS A 503 18.39 -25.96 -3.15
C CYS A 503 17.68 -27.22 -2.61
N PRO A 504 17.07 -28.07 -3.47
CA PRO A 504 16.47 -29.35 -3.08
C PRO A 504 17.45 -30.25 -2.31
N SER A 505 16.94 -31.10 -1.41
CA SER A 505 17.77 -31.99 -0.57
C SER A 505 18.61 -33.00 -1.37
N THR A 506 18.22 -33.32 -2.60
CA THR A 506 18.98 -34.17 -3.55
C THR A 506 20.10 -33.42 -4.30
N THR A 507 20.39 -32.17 -3.92
CA THR A 507 21.39 -31.30 -4.53
C THR A 507 22.26 -30.61 -3.48
N TYR A 508 23.49 -30.23 -3.88
CA TYR A 508 24.38 -29.37 -3.11
C TYR A 508 24.55 -28.01 -3.81
N VAL A 509 25.02 -27.00 -3.06
CA VAL A 509 25.36 -25.69 -3.61
C VAL A 509 26.80 -25.73 -4.14
N GLU A 510 26.99 -25.42 -5.42
CA GLU A 510 28.33 -25.26 -5.99
C GLU A 510 29.00 -23.97 -5.44
N PRO A 511 30.23 -24.05 -4.87
CA PRO A 511 30.91 -22.89 -4.31
C PRO A 511 31.14 -21.78 -5.35
N GLY A 512 30.62 -20.59 -5.07
CA GLY A 512 30.85 -19.38 -5.87
C GLY A 512 29.92 -19.18 -7.08
N THR A 513 29.01 -20.11 -7.38
CA THR A 513 28.10 -19.99 -8.55
C THR A 513 26.62 -19.92 -8.18
N ASN A 514 26.26 -20.18 -6.91
CA ASN A 514 24.87 -20.27 -6.42
C ASN A 514 24.01 -21.33 -7.17
N ARG A 515 24.63 -22.31 -7.83
CA ARG A 515 23.91 -23.36 -8.55
C ARG A 515 23.64 -24.58 -7.66
N CYS A 516 22.45 -25.16 -7.79
CA CYS A 516 22.08 -26.42 -7.15
C CYS A 516 22.47 -27.58 -8.07
N LEU A 517 23.57 -28.28 -7.76
CA LEU A 517 24.06 -29.43 -8.53
C LEU A 517 23.62 -30.77 -7.90
N PRO A 518 23.33 -31.82 -8.70
CA PRO A 518 22.86 -33.10 -8.16
C PRO A 518 23.92 -33.79 -7.29
N CYS A 519 23.46 -34.40 -6.19
CA CYS A 519 24.28 -35.31 -5.40
C CYS A 519 24.71 -36.53 -6.20
N HIS A 520 25.83 -37.17 -5.80
CA HIS A 520 26.19 -38.48 -6.32
C HIS A 520 25.10 -39.52 -5.99
N SER A 521 24.90 -40.49 -6.88
CA SER A 521 23.82 -41.47 -6.77
C SER A 521 23.90 -42.33 -5.51
N THR A 522 25.11 -42.58 -4.98
CA THR A 522 25.31 -43.26 -3.68
C THR A 522 24.65 -42.53 -2.53
N CYS A 523 24.68 -41.20 -2.50
CA CYS A 523 24.08 -40.39 -1.44
C CYS A 523 22.54 -40.43 -1.47
N LEU A 524 21.95 -40.66 -2.65
CA LEU A 524 20.50 -40.73 -2.84
C LEU A 524 19.87 -42.01 -2.27
N HIS A 525 20.65 -43.06 -1.99
CA HIS A 525 20.14 -44.29 -1.37
C HIS A 525 20.05 -44.21 0.16
N SER A 526 20.69 -43.22 0.78
CA SER A 526 20.70 -43.00 2.23
C SER A 526 19.56 -42.08 2.69
N ILE A 527 18.34 -42.24 2.16
CA ILE A 527 17.20 -41.35 2.48
C ILE A 527 16.72 -41.61 3.92
N ILE A 528 17.44 -41.04 4.87
CA ILE A 528 17.17 -41.10 6.31
C ILE A 528 16.24 -39.95 6.71
N SER A 529 16.31 -38.80 6.04
CA SER A 529 15.41 -37.65 6.25
C SER A 529 15.20 -36.87 4.95
N THR A 530 14.03 -36.25 4.81
CA THR A 530 13.70 -35.29 3.75
C THR A 530 14.07 -33.84 4.11
N GLU A 531 14.37 -33.56 5.38
CA GLU A 531 14.62 -32.21 5.92
C GLU A 531 16.10 -31.79 5.86
N VAL A 532 17.00 -32.68 5.44
CA VAL A 532 18.44 -32.48 5.42
C VAL A 532 18.98 -32.71 4.01
N ARG A 533 19.98 -31.93 3.58
CA ARG A 533 20.66 -32.16 2.30
C ARG A 533 21.40 -33.50 2.33
N LEU A 534 21.22 -34.32 1.30
CA LEU A 534 21.78 -35.69 1.23
C LEU A 534 23.28 -35.70 0.91
N CYS A 535 23.82 -34.60 0.40
CA CYS A 535 25.25 -34.40 0.19
C CYS A 535 25.67 -32.95 0.46
N SER A 536 26.97 -32.77 0.66
CA SER A 536 27.65 -31.47 0.74
C SER A 536 28.56 -31.19 -0.48
N GLY A 537 28.65 -32.14 -1.42
CA GLY A 537 29.43 -32.02 -2.65
C GLY A 537 29.19 -33.20 -3.61
N PRO A 538 29.97 -33.29 -4.70
CA PRO A 538 29.83 -34.32 -5.73
C PRO A 538 30.43 -35.69 -5.37
N GLY A 539 31.11 -35.81 -4.24
CA GLY A 539 31.81 -37.03 -3.83
C GLY A 539 30.87 -38.18 -3.48
N ASP A 540 31.37 -39.40 -3.61
CA ASP A 540 30.67 -40.63 -3.26
C ASP A 540 31.04 -41.17 -1.86
N HIS A 541 31.87 -40.44 -1.11
CA HIS A 541 32.35 -40.76 0.22
C HIS A 541 31.48 -40.16 1.34
N PHE A 542 31.61 -40.68 2.55
CA PHE A 542 30.94 -40.16 3.74
C PHE A 542 31.71 -38.96 4.29
N GLY A 543 31.03 -37.83 4.49
CA GLY A 543 31.60 -36.60 5.08
C GLY A 543 31.58 -35.40 4.14
N LEU A 544 32.43 -34.41 4.45
CA LEU A 544 32.46 -33.12 3.74
C LEU A 544 32.85 -33.30 2.25
N GLY A 545 32.14 -32.60 1.36
CA GLY A 545 32.29 -32.72 -0.09
C GLY A 545 31.69 -33.99 -0.70
N GLY A 546 31.09 -34.86 0.11
CA GLY A 546 30.41 -36.09 -0.30
C GLY A 546 29.03 -36.24 0.34
N CYS A 547 28.64 -37.46 0.65
CA CYS A 547 27.35 -37.82 1.22
C CYS A 547 27.23 -37.45 2.71
N THR A 548 26.09 -36.87 3.09
CA THR A 548 25.77 -36.48 4.47
C THR A 548 25.54 -37.69 5.39
N ALA A 549 25.11 -38.82 4.84
CA ALA A 549 24.96 -40.09 5.56
C ALA A 549 25.08 -41.28 4.62
N CYS A 550 25.59 -42.41 5.14
CA CYS A 550 25.78 -43.65 4.39
C CYS A 550 25.50 -44.86 5.27
N LEU A 551 24.74 -45.83 4.76
CA LEU A 551 24.44 -47.07 5.49
C LEU A 551 25.67 -47.98 5.61
N THR A 552 26.38 -48.13 4.48
CA THR A 552 27.57 -48.97 4.34
C THR A 552 28.70 -48.14 3.73
N VAL A 553 29.90 -48.23 4.27
CA VAL A 553 31.11 -47.55 3.75
C VAL A 553 32.29 -48.50 3.62
N LEU A 554 33.09 -48.34 2.58
CA LEU A 554 34.35 -49.03 2.34
C LEU A 554 35.52 -48.17 2.82
N GLN A 555 36.32 -48.69 3.75
CA GLN A 555 37.59 -48.05 4.10
C GLN A 555 38.60 -48.27 2.97
N LYS A 556 39.07 -47.18 2.34
CA LYS A 556 40.15 -47.22 1.35
C LYS A 556 41.51 -47.37 2.05
N ASN A 557 42.56 -47.61 1.25
CA ASN A 557 43.93 -47.82 1.73
C ASN A 557 44.43 -46.67 2.61
N ASP A 558 43.98 -45.44 2.35
CA ASP A 558 44.14 -44.31 3.26
C ASP A 558 43.09 -44.38 4.37
N ALA A 559 43.52 -44.58 5.61
CA ALA A 559 42.67 -44.93 6.75
C ALA A 559 41.52 -43.95 7.05
N ARG A 560 41.52 -42.74 6.47
CA ARG A 560 40.54 -41.67 6.67
C ARG A 560 39.54 -41.48 5.52
N GLN A 561 39.61 -42.26 4.43
CA GLN A 561 38.66 -42.14 3.31
C GLN A 561 37.65 -43.32 3.29
N PHE A 562 36.37 -42.98 3.45
CA PHE A 562 35.27 -43.94 3.56
C PHE A 562 34.28 -43.79 2.40
N GLN A 563 34.40 -44.63 1.37
CA GLN A 563 33.56 -44.58 0.17
C GLN A 563 32.18 -45.23 0.43
N CYS A 564 31.08 -44.57 0.09
CA CYS A 564 29.75 -45.11 0.37
C CYS A 564 29.32 -46.17 -0.66
N LEU A 565 28.76 -47.27 -0.16
CA LEU A 565 28.32 -48.40 -0.98
C LEU A 565 26.79 -48.47 -1.10
N LEU A 566 26.33 -48.78 -2.31
CA LEU A 566 24.91 -49.06 -2.62
C LEU A 566 24.43 -50.44 -2.15
N ARG A 567 25.34 -51.31 -1.74
CA ARG A 567 25.11 -52.74 -1.43
C ARG A 567 25.96 -53.15 -0.21
N ASP A 568 25.91 -54.43 0.14
CA ASP A 568 26.80 -55.02 1.13
C ASP A 568 28.29 -54.91 0.75
N CYS A 569 29.15 -55.16 1.74
CA CYS A 569 30.59 -55.13 1.57
C CYS A 569 31.07 -56.07 0.45
N PRO A 570 32.11 -55.66 -0.32
CA PRO A 570 32.73 -56.54 -1.31
C PRO A 570 33.37 -57.77 -0.65
N LEU A 571 33.61 -58.81 -1.44
CA LEU A 571 34.35 -60.01 -0.99
C LEU A 571 35.72 -59.62 -0.39
N LYS A 572 36.27 -60.49 0.47
CA LYS A 572 37.49 -60.24 1.26
C LYS A 572 37.38 -59.07 2.23
N HIS A 573 36.17 -58.72 2.67
CA HIS A 573 35.95 -57.72 3.72
C HIS A 573 34.97 -58.25 4.79
N TYR A 574 35.17 -57.83 6.03
CA TYR A 574 34.23 -58.01 7.13
C TYR A 574 33.58 -56.67 7.53
N ILE A 575 32.54 -56.72 8.35
CA ILE A 575 31.76 -55.54 8.77
C ILE A 575 32.06 -55.22 10.23
N GLU A 576 32.43 -53.97 10.51
CA GLU A 576 32.32 -53.38 11.85
C GLU A 576 31.14 -52.40 11.88
N SER A 577 30.32 -52.47 12.93
CA SER A 577 29.14 -51.61 13.11
C SER A 577 29.42 -50.53 14.15
N HIS A 578 29.17 -49.27 13.80
CA HIS A 578 29.39 -48.14 14.69
C HIS A 578 28.17 -47.21 14.78
N VAL A 579 28.01 -46.54 15.93
CA VAL A 579 27.12 -45.39 16.03
C VAL A 579 27.73 -44.25 15.21
N PRO A 580 26.99 -43.57 14.30
CA PRO A 580 27.57 -42.61 13.37
C PRO A 580 28.38 -41.47 14.03
N ILE A 581 27.87 -40.89 15.12
CA ILE A 581 28.57 -39.78 15.82
C ILE A 581 29.87 -40.23 16.50
N ASP A 582 29.89 -41.42 17.09
CA ASP A 582 31.08 -41.97 17.74
C ASP A 582 32.16 -42.31 16.70
N PHE A 583 31.75 -42.78 15.52
CA PHE A 583 32.65 -43.03 14.40
C PHE A 583 33.30 -41.75 13.88
N ILE A 584 32.51 -40.69 13.61
CA ILE A 584 33.01 -39.37 13.19
C ILE A 584 34.06 -38.84 14.18
N ARG A 585 33.76 -38.89 15.48
CA ARG A 585 34.65 -38.42 16.56
C ARG A 585 35.91 -39.25 16.69
N LYS A 586 35.81 -40.59 16.57
CA LYS A 586 36.94 -41.52 16.70
C LYS A 586 37.92 -41.40 15.54
N GLU A 587 37.42 -41.39 14.31
CA GLU A 587 38.25 -41.36 13.10
C GLU A 587 38.65 -39.93 12.68
N GLN A 588 38.16 -38.90 13.40
CA GLN A 588 38.44 -37.48 13.18
C GLN A 588 38.06 -37.03 11.76
N LEU A 589 36.80 -37.30 11.37
CA LEU A 589 36.30 -36.98 10.04
C LEU A 589 35.79 -35.54 9.92
N ASP A 590 36.24 -34.84 8.87
CA ASP A 590 35.68 -33.57 8.45
C ASP A 590 34.28 -33.80 7.86
N VAL A 591 33.26 -33.23 8.50
CA VAL A 591 31.85 -33.41 8.15
C VAL A 591 31.11 -32.08 8.05
N SER A 592 30.00 -32.04 7.32
CA SER A 592 29.15 -30.84 7.26
C SER A 592 28.32 -30.66 8.54
N GLN A 593 27.85 -29.43 8.79
CA GLN A 593 26.93 -29.16 9.91
C GLN A 593 25.64 -29.99 9.81
N GLU A 594 25.16 -30.23 8.58
CA GLU A 594 24.04 -31.14 8.30
C GLU A 594 24.34 -32.59 8.70
N THR A 595 25.57 -33.05 8.48
CA THR A 595 26.03 -34.40 8.84
C THR A 595 26.09 -34.55 10.36
N GLU A 596 26.68 -33.58 11.06
CA GLU A 596 26.76 -33.58 12.52
C GLU A 596 25.37 -33.54 13.16
N LYS A 597 24.51 -32.62 12.73
CA LYS A 597 23.11 -32.51 13.19
C LYS A 597 22.31 -33.79 12.95
N LEU A 598 22.53 -34.46 11.82
CA LEU A 598 21.87 -35.74 11.52
C LEU A 598 22.43 -36.87 12.40
N ALA A 599 23.75 -36.92 12.60
CA ALA A 599 24.42 -37.92 13.43
C ALA A 599 24.04 -37.82 14.92
N GLU A 600 23.74 -36.61 15.43
CA GLU A 600 23.24 -36.39 16.80
C GLU A 600 21.70 -36.52 16.94
N SER A 601 20.96 -36.66 15.84
CA SER A 601 19.50 -36.76 15.87
C SER A 601 19.03 -38.09 16.49
N LYS A 602 17.82 -38.12 17.05
CA LYS A 602 17.19 -39.38 17.50
C LYS A 602 16.99 -40.41 16.36
N LEU A 603 17.12 -39.98 15.12
CA LEU A 603 16.93 -40.79 13.92
C LEU A 603 18.19 -41.59 13.55
N SER A 604 19.39 -41.09 13.88
CA SER A 604 20.65 -41.84 13.70
C SER A 604 20.75 -43.01 14.68
N ALA A 605 20.18 -42.90 15.87
CA ALA A 605 20.16 -43.97 16.88
C ALA A 605 19.43 -45.25 16.41
N ALA A 606 18.64 -45.17 15.34
CA ALA A 606 17.93 -46.31 14.74
C ALA A 606 18.75 -47.07 13.68
N PHE A 607 19.94 -46.57 13.28
CA PHE A 607 20.77 -47.19 12.25
C PHE A 607 22.26 -47.18 12.63
N MET A 608 22.93 -48.33 12.45
CA MET A 608 24.37 -48.46 12.65
C MET A 608 25.13 -48.32 11.32
N LEU A 609 26.17 -47.48 11.31
CA LEU A 609 27.11 -47.34 10.20
C LEU A 609 27.93 -48.62 10.03
N ARG A 610 27.83 -49.27 8.87
CA ARG A 610 28.53 -50.52 8.55
C ARG A 610 29.83 -50.20 7.80
N VAL A 611 30.97 -50.40 8.45
CA VAL A 611 32.30 -50.15 7.87
C VAL A 611 32.88 -51.47 7.38
N CYS A 612 33.09 -51.56 6.06
CA CYS A 612 33.75 -52.68 5.40
C CYS A 612 35.27 -52.53 5.58
N LYS A 613 35.88 -53.48 6.30
CA LYS A 613 37.32 -53.56 6.51
C LYS A 613 37.91 -54.80 5.84
N PRO A 614 39.12 -54.74 5.28
CA PRO A 614 39.72 -55.87 4.60
C PRO A 614 39.96 -57.04 5.55
N CYS A 615 39.69 -58.25 5.08
CA CYS A 615 40.15 -59.48 5.70
C CYS A 615 41.68 -59.54 5.70
N HIS A 616 42.24 -60.44 6.52
CA HIS A 616 43.66 -60.77 6.41
C HIS A 616 43.99 -61.22 4.98
N PRO A 617 45.13 -60.84 4.36
CA PRO A 617 45.42 -61.13 2.95
C PRO A 617 45.34 -62.60 2.52
N TYR A 618 45.49 -63.53 3.47
CA TYR A 618 45.38 -64.98 3.23
C TYR A 618 43.95 -65.51 3.34
N CYS A 619 42.96 -64.66 3.63
CA CYS A 619 41.58 -65.06 3.90
C CYS A 619 40.59 -64.44 2.91
N GLU A 620 39.63 -65.22 2.44
CA GLU A 620 38.59 -64.78 1.51
C GLU A 620 37.29 -64.36 2.21
N VAL A 621 36.91 -65.08 3.26
CA VAL A 621 35.70 -64.84 4.05
C VAL A 621 36.08 -64.81 5.52
N CYS A 622 35.87 -63.69 6.20
CA CYS A 622 36.28 -63.50 7.58
C CYS A 622 35.22 -62.74 8.40
N SER A 623 35.31 -62.83 9.73
CA SER A 623 34.52 -62.03 10.68
C SER A 623 35.33 -60.91 11.35
N ALA A 624 36.66 -60.94 11.24
CA ALA A 624 37.58 -59.90 11.69
C ALA A 624 38.90 -60.00 10.89
N ASN A 625 39.84 -59.08 11.11
CA ASN A 625 41.20 -59.23 10.57
C ASN A 625 42.00 -60.25 11.42
N GLY A 626 42.27 -61.43 10.84
CA GLY A 626 43.09 -62.47 11.46
C GLY A 626 43.17 -63.73 10.61
N THR A 627 44.13 -64.61 10.93
CA THR A 627 44.39 -65.89 10.25
C THR A 627 43.75 -67.10 10.92
N HIS A 628 43.38 -66.99 12.20
CA HIS A 628 42.83 -68.11 12.98
C HIS A 628 41.48 -68.58 12.42
N SER A 629 41.18 -69.87 12.50
CA SER A 629 39.95 -70.50 11.94
C SER A 629 38.63 -70.01 12.54
N SER A 630 38.64 -69.38 13.72
CA SER A 630 37.47 -68.71 14.28
C SER A 630 37.21 -67.31 13.69
N ILE A 631 38.19 -66.76 12.97
CA ILE A 631 38.16 -65.42 12.36
C ILE A 631 38.10 -65.54 10.84
N CYS A 632 38.92 -66.41 10.27
CA CYS A 632 38.98 -66.73 8.86
C CYS A 632 38.19 -68.02 8.58
N HIS A 633 37.06 -67.89 7.90
CA HIS A 633 36.18 -69.02 7.55
C HIS A 633 36.57 -69.69 6.23
N ASN A 634 37.30 -68.99 5.37
CA ASN A 634 37.79 -69.51 4.10
C ASN A 634 39.23 -69.04 3.83
N CYS A 635 40.20 -69.95 3.95
CA CYS A 635 41.62 -69.72 3.74
C CYS A 635 42.01 -69.87 2.26
N LEU A 636 42.73 -68.90 1.70
CA LEU A 636 43.21 -68.89 0.31
C LEU A 636 44.43 -69.81 0.08
N HIS A 637 45.04 -70.30 1.16
CA HIS A 637 46.31 -71.02 1.15
C HIS A 637 46.21 -72.32 1.98
N TRP A 638 46.98 -72.45 3.06
CA TRP A 638 47.12 -73.70 3.81
C TRP A 638 46.69 -73.53 5.26
N TRP A 639 46.04 -74.55 5.83
CA TRP A 639 45.72 -74.59 7.26
C TRP A 639 46.83 -75.29 8.05
N PHE A 640 47.40 -74.62 9.06
CA PHE A 640 48.37 -75.18 10.00
C PHE A 640 47.99 -74.82 11.44
N LYS A 641 47.75 -75.81 12.31
CA LYS A 641 47.38 -75.61 13.74
C LYS A 641 46.29 -74.53 13.94
N SER A 642 45.22 -74.60 13.15
CA SER A 642 44.11 -73.63 13.11
C SER A 642 44.43 -72.21 12.60
N GLU A 643 45.63 -71.97 12.08
CA GLU A 643 46.02 -70.71 11.42
C GLU A 643 46.10 -70.87 9.90
N CYS A 644 45.58 -69.89 9.16
CA CYS A 644 45.71 -69.80 7.71
C CYS A 644 47.07 -69.19 7.35
N VAL A 645 47.97 -69.98 6.74
CA VAL A 645 49.35 -69.61 6.44
C VAL A 645 49.65 -69.65 4.94
N LEU A 646 50.52 -68.74 4.48
CA LEU A 646 50.96 -68.67 3.08
C LEU A 646 51.73 -69.92 2.63
N GLN A 647 52.54 -70.51 3.53
CA GLN A 647 53.34 -71.71 3.29
C GLN A 647 53.38 -72.56 4.57
N CYS A 648 53.36 -73.89 4.41
CA CYS A 648 53.48 -74.83 5.52
C CYS A 648 54.90 -74.83 6.13
N PRO A 649 55.07 -74.85 7.47
CA PRO A 649 56.40 -74.82 8.10
C PRO A 649 57.25 -76.07 7.76
N PRO A 650 58.42 -75.91 7.10
CA PRO A 650 59.17 -77.04 6.53
C PRO A 650 59.86 -77.93 7.57
N GLY A 651 59.92 -77.51 8.84
CA GLY A 651 60.47 -78.30 9.94
C GLY A 651 59.46 -79.19 10.67
N GLU A 652 58.15 -79.00 10.41
CA GLU A 652 57.07 -79.72 11.11
C GLU A 652 56.04 -80.36 10.16
N THR A 653 56.14 -80.15 8.85
CA THR A 653 55.16 -80.61 7.85
C THR A 653 55.80 -80.84 6.49
N TYR A 654 55.16 -81.65 5.64
CA TYR A 654 55.54 -81.80 4.22
C TYR A 654 54.40 -81.41 3.27
N THR A 655 54.70 -80.58 2.28
CA THR A 655 53.77 -80.23 1.20
C THR A 655 53.72 -81.33 0.15
N PRO A 656 52.55 -81.84 -0.26
CA PRO A 656 52.45 -82.67 -1.46
C PRO A 656 52.94 -81.88 -2.68
N LYS A 657 53.88 -82.42 -3.46
CA LYS A 657 54.26 -81.81 -4.74
C LYS A 657 53.07 -81.88 -5.70
N GLU A 658 52.83 -80.78 -6.41
CA GLU A 658 51.77 -80.69 -7.43
C GLU A 658 52.01 -81.72 -8.55
N THR A 659 51.19 -82.77 -8.59
CA THR A 659 51.01 -83.57 -9.81
C THR A 659 50.05 -82.81 -10.73
N THR A 660 50.56 -82.38 -11.87
CA THR A 660 49.80 -81.77 -12.96
C THR A 660 48.68 -82.68 -13.45
N THR A 661 47.44 -82.38 -13.06
CA THR A 661 46.25 -82.82 -13.78
C THR A 661 45.20 -81.70 -13.75
N THR A 662 44.79 -81.24 -14.93
CA THR A 662 43.76 -80.21 -15.11
C THR A 662 42.39 -80.71 -14.66
N LEU A 663 41.95 -80.33 -13.46
CA LEU A 663 40.55 -80.29 -13.03
C LEU A 663 40.41 -79.25 -11.91
N SER A 664 39.52 -78.28 -12.10
CA SER A 664 39.30 -77.15 -11.20
C SER A 664 38.78 -77.59 -9.81
N PRO A 665 39.42 -77.20 -8.69
CA PRO A 665 38.95 -77.54 -7.35
C PRO A 665 37.71 -76.70 -6.96
N THR A 666 36.77 -77.33 -6.27
CA THR A 666 35.62 -76.67 -5.64
C THR A 666 36.02 -75.91 -4.37
N PRO A 667 35.31 -74.83 -3.99
CA PRO A 667 35.72 -73.89 -2.93
C PRO A 667 35.41 -74.41 -1.51
N GLN A 668 35.85 -75.62 -1.16
CA GLN A 668 35.67 -76.20 0.17
C GLN A 668 36.89 -76.92 0.76
N ASN A 669 37.98 -77.11 -0.01
CA ASN A 669 39.16 -77.85 0.45
C ASN A 669 40.44 -76.99 0.43
N ALA A 670 40.55 -76.05 1.37
CA ALA A 670 41.85 -75.51 1.76
C ALA A 670 42.70 -76.66 2.35
N VAL A 671 43.87 -76.93 1.76
CA VAL A 671 44.63 -78.13 2.08
C VAL A 671 45.31 -77.94 3.44
N ALA A 672 45.04 -78.85 4.38
CA ALA A 672 45.74 -78.87 5.65
C ALA A 672 47.21 -79.26 5.43
N CYS A 673 48.14 -78.53 6.05
CA CYS A 673 49.53 -78.92 6.12
C CYS A 673 49.62 -80.28 6.84
N ARG A 674 50.14 -81.31 6.16
CA ARG A 674 50.29 -82.65 6.74
C ARG A 674 51.54 -82.67 7.61
N LEU A 675 51.33 -83.01 8.88
CA LEU A 675 52.39 -83.39 9.83
C LEU A 675 53.11 -84.65 9.33
#